data_AF-A0A972W7S0-F1
#
_entry.id   AF-A0A972W7S0-F1
#
_cell.length_a   1.000
_cell.length_b   1.000
_cell.length_c   1.000
_cell.angle_alpha   90.00
_cell.angle_beta   90.00
_cell.angle_gamma   90.00
#
_symmetry.space_group_name_H-M   'P 1'
#
loop_
_entity.id
_entity.type
_entity.pdbx_description
1 polymer ?
#
loop_
_entity_poly.entity_id
_entity_poly.type
_entity_poly.pdbx_seq_one_letter_code
_entity_poly.pdbx_strand_id
1 'polypeptide(L)'
;TEITNRFPDLMRRVGGYNIDALMPEGPPRRGDWAKATTTETPRHPNLAHLLVGSEGTLAFSTRIHLDLQPLPRHKVLGICHFPTFHQAMDSARHIVTLDPAAVELVDRTMIELARDIPLFRATVDRFVEGDPDALLLVEFAGDDRDTQLRHLKQLGELMGDLGFPGAVVEAIDPDFQKAVWEVRKSGLNIMMSMKGDGKPISFIEDCAVGLDDLAEYTDRLTQVFHKHGTTGTWYAHASVGCLHVRPVINLKSEVGAVKMRAIAEEAFAMVRQYKGSHSGEHGDGLVRSEFHEPMFGSHITTVFENVKDAFDPAGLFNPGKIVRAPKMDDRSLFRYKPGYETIPMEAAFDWSAWGGFSGAVEMCNNNGACRKFDAGVMCPSFRATGDEKHLTRGRANSLRLALSGQLGPDAFTSDHLLETMKLCVGCKGCKRECPTGVDMAKMKVEFLYHYNKRHGLRLFDRLVAYLPRYAPAASKIGALLNLRDRIPGLASLSELLIGFSRKRTLPAWHPQPFDSSEIKDHPTDGAEVVLWADTFNTYFEPENARAALNVLRAAGYQVHMAKPADGGRPLCCGRTFLSAGLVDEAKAEARRMIEALKPYVQRGVPIIGLEPSCLLTLRDEFQAMLPGADTDALAGQALLFEEFLAREQDAGRLNLNLKPITATRALVHGHCHQKAFATMDALEKTMDLVPGLKTEIISSGCCGMAGAFGYEADNYDVSMTMAQADLLPAVRDSGDALIVAGGTSCRHQIKDGADKQAVHIARLIESALDGGGL
;
A
#
# COMPACT_ATOMS: atom_id res chain seq x y z
N THR A 1 11.67 -21.21 -44.09
CA THR A 1 12.94 -20.44 -44.03
C THR A 1 13.51 -20.56 -42.62
N GLU A 2 14.72 -20.07 -42.34
CA GLU A 2 15.25 -20.08 -40.98
C GLU A 2 14.33 -19.35 -39.99
N ILE A 3 13.72 -18.23 -40.43
CA ILE A 3 12.68 -17.52 -39.68
C ILE A 3 11.49 -18.44 -39.33
N THR A 4 10.95 -19.20 -40.30
CA THR A 4 9.84 -20.14 -40.05
C THR A 4 10.22 -21.19 -39.01
N ASN A 5 11.45 -21.69 -39.04
CA ASN A 5 11.89 -22.79 -38.18
C ASN A 5 12.34 -22.35 -36.78
N ARG A 6 12.80 -21.11 -36.62
CA ARG A 6 13.43 -20.61 -35.39
C ARG A 6 12.50 -19.73 -34.55
N PHE A 7 11.58 -19.01 -35.17
CA PHE A 7 10.63 -18.20 -34.41
C PHE A 7 9.55 -19.10 -33.78
N PRO A 8 9.14 -18.87 -32.53
CA PRO A 8 8.04 -19.61 -31.89
C PRO A 8 6.69 -19.37 -32.58
N ASP A 9 5.87 -20.40 -32.71
CA ASP A 9 4.48 -20.30 -33.23
C ASP A 9 3.50 -20.17 -32.05
N LEU A 10 3.60 -19.03 -31.35
CA LEU A 10 2.77 -18.71 -30.18
C LEU A 10 2.21 -17.29 -30.30
N MET A 11 1.08 -17.05 -29.62
CA MET A 11 0.49 -15.71 -29.51
C MET A 11 1.40 -14.75 -28.73
N ARG A 12 2.01 -15.24 -27.63
CA ARG A 12 2.94 -14.46 -26.80
C ARG A 12 4.38 -14.72 -27.23
N ARG A 13 4.93 -13.79 -28.02
CA ARG A 13 6.35 -13.74 -28.39
C ARG A 13 6.76 -12.30 -28.65
N VAL A 14 7.85 -11.86 -28.03
CA VAL A 14 8.42 -10.52 -28.26
C VAL A 14 9.95 -10.51 -28.29
N GLY A 15 10.59 -11.68 -28.28
CA GLY A 15 12.04 -11.76 -28.27
C GLY A 15 12.70 -11.41 -29.61
N GLY A 16 13.75 -10.59 -29.56
CA GLY A 16 14.44 -10.10 -30.73
C GLY A 16 13.66 -9.02 -31.49
N TYR A 17 14.12 -8.70 -32.71
CA TYR A 17 13.33 -7.86 -33.61
C TYR A 17 12.31 -8.70 -34.39
N ASN A 18 11.12 -8.15 -34.63
CA ASN A 18 10.05 -8.77 -35.44
C ASN A 18 10.39 -8.80 -36.95
N ILE A 19 11.54 -9.35 -37.32
CA ILE A 19 12.00 -9.45 -38.72
C ILE A 19 11.13 -10.40 -39.55
N ASP A 20 10.35 -11.26 -38.92
CA ASP A 20 9.40 -12.13 -39.60
C ASP A 20 8.24 -11.34 -40.22
N ALA A 21 7.96 -10.13 -39.73
CA ALA A 21 7.03 -9.20 -40.36
C ALA A 21 7.54 -8.67 -41.72
N LEU A 22 8.82 -8.86 -42.04
CA LEU A 22 9.45 -8.45 -43.30
C LEU A 22 9.41 -9.54 -44.37
N MET A 23 8.85 -10.71 -44.08
CA MET A 23 8.73 -11.77 -45.09
C MET A 23 7.79 -11.35 -46.24
N PRO A 24 8.02 -11.84 -47.48
CA PRO A 24 7.24 -11.44 -48.66
C PRO A 24 5.72 -11.63 -48.54
N GLU A 25 5.29 -12.68 -47.81
CA GLU A 25 3.88 -13.00 -47.56
C GLU A 25 3.35 -12.39 -46.25
N GLY A 26 4.10 -11.47 -45.65
CA GLY A 26 3.87 -10.97 -44.29
C GLY A 26 4.31 -11.95 -43.19
N PRO A 27 4.11 -11.60 -41.90
CA PRO A 27 4.41 -12.51 -40.82
C PRO A 27 3.59 -13.81 -40.97
N PRO A 28 4.14 -14.98 -40.62
CA PRO A 28 3.35 -16.20 -40.66
C PRO A 28 2.11 -16.01 -39.77
N ARG A 29 0.96 -16.55 -40.22
CA ARG A 29 -0.28 -16.50 -39.44
C ARG A 29 -0.15 -17.40 -38.20
N ARG A 30 0.37 -16.84 -37.11
CA ARG A 30 0.73 -17.55 -35.86
C ARG A 30 -0.31 -17.25 -34.77
N GLY A 31 -0.86 -18.30 -34.15
CA GLY A 31 -1.96 -18.21 -33.18
C GLY A 31 -3.25 -17.58 -33.71
N ASP A 32 -4.26 -17.41 -32.85
CA ASP A 32 -5.55 -16.80 -33.23
C ASP A 32 -5.45 -15.30 -33.57
N TRP A 33 -4.34 -14.65 -33.22
CA TRP A 33 -4.08 -13.24 -33.54
C TRP A 33 -4.04 -12.96 -35.05
N ALA A 34 -3.62 -13.95 -35.84
CA ALA A 34 -3.61 -13.87 -37.29
C ALA A 34 -5.01 -13.95 -37.92
N LYS A 35 -6.02 -14.48 -37.20
CA LYS A 35 -7.42 -14.42 -37.64
C LYS A 35 -8.05 -13.05 -37.35
N ALA A 36 -7.52 -12.30 -36.37
CA ALA A 36 -8.13 -11.09 -35.84
C ALA A 36 -7.64 -9.78 -36.48
N THR A 37 -6.44 -9.73 -37.07
CA THR A 37 -5.79 -8.44 -37.41
C THR A 37 -5.53 -8.18 -38.88
N THR A 38 -5.49 -9.21 -39.74
CA THR A 38 -5.31 -9.02 -41.20
C THR A 38 -6.16 -10.00 -42.00
N THR A 39 -7.21 -9.48 -42.65
CA THR A 39 -8.06 -10.27 -43.57
C THR A 39 -7.41 -10.43 -44.96
N GLU A 40 -6.38 -9.63 -45.26
CA GLU A 40 -5.67 -9.61 -46.54
C GLU A 40 -4.16 -9.73 -46.36
N THR A 41 -3.48 -10.42 -47.28
CA THR A 41 -2.02 -10.48 -47.34
C THR A 41 -1.46 -9.10 -47.72
N PRO A 42 -0.55 -8.50 -46.93
CA PRO A 42 -0.02 -7.16 -47.22
C PRO A 42 0.70 -7.14 -48.58
N ARG A 43 0.43 -6.13 -49.42
CA ARG A 43 1.17 -5.94 -50.69
C ARG A 43 2.63 -5.47 -50.48
N HIS A 44 2.91 -4.89 -49.32
CA HIS A 44 4.24 -4.43 -48.90
C HIS A 44 4.46 -4.69 -47.39
N PRO A 45 5.70 -4.91 -46.93
CA PRO A 45 6.01 -5.04 -45.51
C PRO A 45 5.68 -3.76 -44.73
N ASN A 46 4.94 -3.87 -43.62
CA ASN A 46 4.68 -2.74 -42.72
C ASN A 46 5.83 -2.61 -41.70
N LEU A 47 6.72 -1.63 -41.93
CA LEU A 47 7.90 -1.41 -41.08
C LEU A 47 7.56 -1.02 -39.63
N ALA A 48 6.35 -0.56 -39.33
CA ALA A 48 5.93 -0.29 -37.96
C ALA A 48 6.02 -1.53 -37.07
N HIS A 49 5.80 -2.73 -37.61
CA HIS A 49 5.91 -3.99 -36.86
C HIS A 49 7.34 -4.26 -36.36
N LEU A 50 8.35 -3.76 -37.08
CA LEU A 50 9.75 -3.87 -36.66
C LEU A 50 10.07 -2.97 -35.45
N LEU A 51 9.34 -1.85 -35.31
CA LEU A 51 9.49 -0.93 -34.18
C LEU A 51 8.75 -1.42 -32.93
N VAL A 52 7.65 -2.16 -33.10
CA VAL A 52 6.93 -2.81 -31.99
C VAL A 52 7.82 -3.87 -31.37
N GLY A 53 8.07 -3.78 -30.06
CA GLY A 53 8.98 -4.67 -29.35
C GLY A 53 10.46 -4.29 -29.45
N SER A 54 10.82 -3.23 -30.19
CA SER A 54 12.23 -2.81 -30.31
C SER A 54 12.85 -2.20 -29.03
N GLU A 55 12.08 -2.08 -27.95
CA GLU A 55 12.56 -1.60 -26.64
C GLU A 55 13.34 -0.27 -26.68
N GLY A 56 12.99 0.63 -27.60
CA GLY A 56 13.68 1.92 -27.74
C GLY A 56 15.11 1.80 -28.31
N THR A 57 15.48 0.64 -28.84
CA THR A 57 16.79 0.41 -29.48
C THR A 57 16.81 0.87 -30.94
N LEU A 58 15.67 0.96 -31.62
CA LEU A 58 15.59 1.42 -33.02
C LEU A 58 15.04 2.84 -33.16
N ALA A 59 14.17 3.27 -32.24
CA ALA A 59 13.53 4.57 -32.29
C ALA A 59 13.01 4.99 -30.90
N PHE A 60 12.74 6.29 -30.71
CA PHE A 60 11.92 6.80 -29.61
C PHE A 60 10.60 7.31 -30.21
N SER A 61 9.47 6.90 -29.62
CA SER A 61 8.15 7.29 -30.11
C SER A 61 7.62 8.50 -29.34
N THR A 62 7.11 9.51 -30.06
CA THR A 62 6.44 10.68 -29.44
C THR A 62 4.93 10.62 -29.54
N ARG A 63 4.39 9.85 -30.49
CA ARG A 63 2.95 9.62 -30.71
C ARG A 63 2.74 8.21 -31.27
N ILE A 64 1.64 7.57 -30.89
CA ILE A 64 1.24 6.23 -31.36
C ILE A 64 -0.26 6.30 -31.68
N HIS A 65 -0.67 5.72 -32.81
CA HIS A 65 -2.10 5.51 -33.14
C HIS A 65 -2.46 4.08 -32.79
N LEU A 66 -3.55 3.89 -32.04
CA LEU A 66 -4.00 2.59 -31.55
C LEU A 66 -5.44 2.34 -32.00
N ASP A 67 -5.73 1.11 -32.43
CA ASP A 67 -7.09 0.65 -32.60
C ASP A 67 -7.75 0.45 -31.23
N LEU A 68 -9.01 0.88 -31.12
CA LEU A 68 -9.79 0.76 -29.89
C LEU A 68 -10.83 -0.35 -30.02
N GLN A 69 -11.09 -1.04 -28.92
CA GLN A 69 -12.15 -2.05 -28.82
C GLN A 69 -13.28 -1.52 -27.92
N PRO A 70 -14.55 -1.84 -28.21
CA PRO A 70 -15.65 -1.54 -27.30
C PRO A 70 -15.47 -2.29 -25.98
N LEU A 71 -15.82 -1.65 -24.87
CA LEU A 71 -15.79 -2.32 -23.56
C LEU A 71 -16.99 -3.28 -23.45
N PRO A 72 -16.79 -4.55 -23.07
CA PRO A 72 -17.89 -5.48 -22.82
C PRO A 72 -18.84 -4.94 -21.73
N ARG A 73 -20.15 -5.11 -21.93
CA ARG A 73 -21.18 -4.60 -21.00
C ARG A 73 -21.38 -5.48 -19.77
N HIS A 74 -21.21 -6.79 -19.93
CA HIS A 74 -21.42 -7.76 -18.88
C HIS A 74 -20.19 -8.65 -18.73
N LYS A 75 -19.86 -8.92 -17.47
CA LYS A 75 -18.77 -9.81 -17.08
C LYS A 75 -19.25 -10.74 -15.98
N VAL A 76 -18.76 -11.97 -16.00
CA VAL A 76 -18.90 -12.93 -14.90
C VAL A 76 -17.56 -13.64 -14.70
N LEU A 77 -17.27 -14.01 -13.46
CA LEU A 77 -16.01 -14.63 -13.09
C LEU A 77 -16.26 -15.95 -12.36
N GLY A 78 -15.63 -17.03 -12.82
CA GLY A 78 -15.54 -18.30 -12.10
C GLY A 78 -14.15 -18.51 -11.52
N ILE A 79 -14.07 -18.95 -10.28
CA ILE A 79 -12.80 -19.15 -9.57
C ILE A 79 -12.66 -20.65 -9.29
N CYS A 80 -11.92 -21.32 -10.17
CA CYS A 80 -11.72 -22.76 -10.17
C CYS A 80 -10.62 -23.15 -9.17
N HIS A 81 -10.93 -24.05 -8.23
CA HIS A 81 -10.03 -24.51 -7.17
C HIS A 81 -9.39 -25.85 -7.53
N PHE A 82 -8.08 -25.96 -7.36
CA PHE A 82 -7.32 -27.17 -7.66
C PHE A 82 -6.49 -27.63 -6.45
N PRO A 83 -6.49 -28.94 -6.14
CA PRO A 83 -5.70 -29.48 -5.03
C PRO A 83 -4.22 -29.67 -5.40
N THR A 84 -3.84 -29.58 -6.67
CA THR A 84 -2.43 -29.56 -7.10
C THR A 84 -2.21 -28.54 -8.21
N PHE A 85 -1.00 -27.98 -8.27
CA PHE A 85 -0.60 -27.03 -9.31
C PHE A 85 -0.66 -27.65 -10.73
N HIS A 86 -0.18 -28.90 -10.88
CA HIS A 86 -0.19 -29.61 -12.15
C HIS A 86 -1.61 -29.74 -12.73
N GLN A 87 -2.60 -30.10 -11.89
CA GLN A 87 -4.00 -30.22 -12.35
C GLN A 87 -4.58 -28.89 -12.83
N ALA A 88 -4.20 -27.76 -12.22
CA ALA A 88 -4.59 -26.45 -12.71
C ALA A 88 -4.01 -26.19 -14.11
N MET A 89 -2.72 -26.48 -14.32
CA MET A 89 -2.06 -26.26 -15.62
C MET A 89 -2.61 -27.18 -16.71
N ASP A 90 -2.88 -28.45 -16.40
CA ASP A 90 -3.51 -29.39 -17.34
C ASP A 90 -4.94 -28.97 -17.69
N SER A 91 -5.71 -28.45 -16.72
CA SER A 91 -7.09 -28.02 -16.96
C SER A 91 -7.20 -26.78 -17.86
N ALA A 92 -6.15 -25.96 -17.96
CA ALA A 92 -6.17 -24.72 -18.75
C ALA A 92 -6.54 -24.98 -20.22
N ARG A 93 -5.99 -26.04 -20.85
CA ARG A 93 -6.27 -26.41 -22.25
C ARG A 93 -7.74 -26.78 -22.49
N HIS A 94 -8.42 -27.27 -21.47
CA HIS A 94 -9.83 -27.65 -21.53
C HIS A 94 -10.72 -26.43 -21.31
N ILE A 95 -10.38 -25.59 -20.32
CA ILE A 95 -11.15 -24.39 -19.98
C ILE A 95 -11.18 -23.38 -21.14
N VAL A 96 -10.08 -23.19 -21.85
CA VAL A 96 -10.04 -22.24 -22.99
C VAL A 96 -11.00 -22.62 -24.13
N THR A 97 -11.46 -23.88 -24.20
CA THR A 97 -12.44 -24.31 -25.23
C THR A 97 -13.83 -23.70 -25.03
N LEU A 98 -14.10 -23.13 -23.85
CA LEU A 98 -15.32 -22.38 -23.54
C LEU A 98 -15.27 -20.91 -24.02
N ASP A 99 -14.20 -20.52 -24.72
CA ASP A 99 -13.98 -19.15 -25.22
C ASP A 99 -14.04 -18.06 -24.12
N PRO A 100 -13.32 -18.21 -22.98
CA PRO A 100 -13.26 -17.17 -21.97
C PRO A 100 -12.45 -15.96 -22.44
N ALA A 101 -12.79 -14.78 -21.90
CA ALA A 101 -12.01 -13.56 -22.13
C ALA A 101 -10.65 -13.59 -21.40
N ALA A 102 -10.54 -14.32 -20.29
CA ALA A 102 -9.30 -14.53 -19.56
C ALA A 102 -9.31 -15.84 -18.76
N VAL A 103 -8.14 -16.48 -18.63
CA VAL A 103 -7.86 -17.54 -17.65
C VAL A 103 -6.54 -17.22 -16.97
N GLU A 104 -6.61 -16.89 -15.68
CA GLU A 104 -5.48 -16.39 -14.90
C GLU A 104 -5.17 -17.25 -13.69
N LEU A 105 -3.89 -17.55 -13.49
CA LEU A 105 -3.38 -18.36 -12.40
C LEU A 105 -3.09 -17.53 -11.14
N VAL A 106 -3.47 -18.09 -9.99
CA VAL A 106 -3.01 -17.69 -8.64
C VAL A 106 -2.54 -18.93 -7.89
N ASP A 107 -1.27 -19.00 -7.48
CA ASP A 107 -0.73 -20.14 -6.72
C ASP A 107 -0.91 -19.99 -5.20
N ARG A 108 -0.63 -21.08 -4.46
CA ARG A 108 -0.68 -21.10 -3.00
C ARG A 108 0.17 -20.01 -2.35
N THR A 109 1.39 -19.78 -2.84
CA THR A 109 2.27 -18.77 -2.24
C THR A 109 1.67 -17.36 -2.34
N MET A 110 1.05 -17.03 -3.48
CA MET A 110 0.33 -15.77 -3.64
C MET A 110 -0.89 -15.69 -2.72
N ILE A 111 -1.65 -16.77 -2.53
CA ILE A 111 -2.80 -16.81 -1.61
C ILE A 111 -2.35 -16.52 -0.16
N GLU A 112 -1.31 -17.21 0.31
CA GLU A 112 -0.78 -17.06 1.68
C GLU A 112 -0.24 -15.65 1.91
N LEU A 113 0.57 -15.13 0.99
CA LEU A 113 1.11 -13.77 1.09
C LEU A 113 -0.01 -12.71 1.01
N ALA A 114 -1.06 -12.94 0.21
CA ALA A 114 -2.19 -12.03 0.13
C ALA A 114 -3.00 -12.02 1.45
N ARG A 115 -3.16 -13.17 2.12
CA ARG A 115 -3.80 -13.25 3.45
C ARG A 115 -2.99 -12.52 4.53
N ASP A 116 -1.68 -12.41 4.38
CA ASP A 116 -0.82 -11.62 5.28
C ASP A 116 -0.90 -10.11 5.05
N ILE A 117 -1.43 -9.67 3.92
CA ILE A 117 -1.58 -8.25 3.58
C ILE A 117 -2.98 -7.76 3.99
N PRO A 118 -3.08 -6.80 4.94
CA PRO A 118 -4.37 -6.31 5.43
C PRO A 118 -5.30 -5.73 4.35
N LEU A 119 -4.74 -5.28 3.22
CA LEU A 119 -5.50 -4.80 2.07
C LEU A 119 -6.27 -5.91 1.34
N PHE A 120 -5.73 -7.13 1.29
CA PHE A 120 -6.27 -8.22 0.47
C PHE A 120 -6.97 -9.32 1.28
N ARG A 121 -6.63 -9.48 2.57
CA ARG A 121 -7.14 -10.56 3.44
C ARG A 121 -8.63 -10.81 3.31
N ALA A 122 -9.47 -9.80 3.55
CA ALA A 122 -10.93 -9.95 3.53
C ALA A 122 -11.47 -10.40 2.17
N THR A 123 -10.85 -9.95 1.07
CA THR A 123 -11.23 -10.38 -0.28
C THR A 123 -10.81 -11.81 -0.54
N VAL A 124 -9.57 -12.18 -0.20
CA VAL A 124 -9.04 -13.54 -0.38
C VAL A 124 -9.85 -14.55 0.43
N ASP A 125 -10.15 -14.25 1.68
CA ASP A 125 -10.97 -15.13 2.55
C ASP A 125 -12.42 -15.28 2.06
N ARG A 126 -12.90 -14.37 1.20
CA ARG A 126 -14.23 -14.46 0.58
C ARG A 126 -14.26 -15.40 -0.63
N PHE A 127 -13.17 -15.53 -1.39
CA PHE A 127 -13.17 -16.31 -2.63
C PHE A 127 -12.33 -17.60 -2.60
N VAL A 128 -11.47 -17.77 -1.60
CA VAL A 128 -10.66 -18.97 -1.42
C VAL A 128 -11.34 -19.90 -0.43
N GLU A 129 -11.88 -21.01 -0.94
CA GLU A 129 -12.47 -22.07 -0.12
C GLU A 129 -11.47 -23.21 0.12
N GLY A 130 -11.34 -23.63 1.38
CA GLY A 130 -10.37 -24.65 1.79
C GLY A 130 -8.91 -24.22 1.57
N ASP A 131 -8.06 -25.19 1.26
CA ASP A 131 -6.60 -25.04 1.11
C ASP A 131 -6.12 -25.44 -0.30
N PRO A 132 -6.54 -24.78 -1.39
CA PRO A 132 -6.12 -25.12 -2.74
C PRO A 132 -4.62 -24.88 -2.95
N ASP A 133 -4.01 -25.66 -3.86
CA ASP A 133 -2.64 -25.43 -4.34
C ASP A 133 -2.60 -24.32 -5.39
N ALA A 134 -3.67 -24.18 -6.17
CA ALA A 134 -3.79 -23.21 -7.24
C ALA A 134 -5.26 -22.86 -7.53
N LEU A 135 -5.45 -21.65 -8.07
CA LEU A 135 -6.73 -21.17 -8.59
C LEU A 135 -6.58 -20.76 -10.05
N LEU A 136 -7.62 -21.02 -10.85
CA LEU A 136 -7.79 -20.38 -12.15
C LEU A 136 -8.99 -19.43 -12.12
N LEU A 137 -8.74 -18.16 -12.41
CA LEU A 137 -9.74 -17.11 -12.51
C LEU A 137 -10.18 -17.02 -13.98
N VAL A 138 -11.41 -17.42 -14.26
CA VAL A 138 -11.99 -17.55 -15.61
C VAL A 138 -13.04 -16.47 -15.81
N GLU A 139 -12.74 -15.44 -16.61
CA GLU A 139 -13.69 -14.36 -16.93
C GLU A 139 -14.37 -14.61 -18.28
N PHE A 140 -15.69 -14.52 -18.31
CA PHE A 140 -16.48 -14.42 -19.52
C PHE A 140 -17.02 -12.99 -19.64
N ALA A 141 -16.89 -12.38 -20.81
CA ALA A 141 -17.29 -11.00 -21.05
C ALA A 141 -17.98 -10.84 -22.40
N GLY A 142 -19.06 -10.06 -22.44
CA GLY A 142 -19.79 -9.79 -23.68
C GLY A 142 -20.96 -8.83 -23.49
N ASP A 143 -21.77 -8.68 -24.55
CA ASP A 143 -22.93 -7.77 -24.56
C ASP A 143 -24.22 -8.38 -24.00
N ASP A 144 -24.33 -9.72 -23.95
CA ASP A 144 -25.49 -10.44 -23.40
C ASP A 144 -25.15 -11.11 -22.08
N ARG A 145 -25.85 -10.71 -21.00
CA ARG A 145 -25.62 -11.20 -19.63
C ARG A 145 -25.97 -12.68 -19.50
N ASP A 146 -27.06 -13.13 -20.11
CA ASP A 146 -27.52 -14.51 -19.96
C ASP A 146 -26.57 -15.49 -20.64
N THR A 147 -25.94 -15.08 -21.75
CA THR A 147 -24.83 -15.83 -22.37
C THR A 147 -23.67 -16.00 -21.41
N GLN A 148 -23.24 -14.93 -20.72
CA GLN A 148 -22.13 -15.02 -19.77
C GLN A 148 -22.46 -15.98 -18.61
N LEU A 149 -23.68 -15.90 -18.08
CA LEU A 149 -24.13 -16.82 -17.02
C LEU A 149 -24.21 -18.28 -17.50
N ARG A 150 -24.58 -18.52 -18.76
CA ARG A 150 -24.52 -19.88 -19.34
C ARG A 150 -23.08 -20.41 -19.44
N HIS A 151 -22.14 -19.59 -19.87
CA HIS A 151 -20.72 -19.97 -19.92
C HIS A 151 -20.17 -20.27 -18.53
N LEU A 152 -20.55 -19.48 -17.51
CA LEU A 152 -20.18 -19.75 -16.12
C LEU A 152 -20.73 -21.10 -15.63
N LYS A 153 -21.98 -21.44 -15.98
CA LYS A 153 -22.55 -22.75 -15.66
C LYS A 153 -21.80 -23.89 -16.37
N GLN A 154 -21.48 -23.71 -17.65
CA GLN A 154 -20.71 -24.67 -18.44
C GLN A 154 -19.30 -24.87 -17.87
N LEU A 155 -18.68 -23.83 -17.30
CA LEU A 155 -17.42 -23.96 -16.57
C LEU A 155 -17.57 -24.88 -15.36
N GLY A 156 -18.65 -24.73 -14.58
CA GLY A 156 -18.95 -25.64 -13.46
C GLY A 156 -19.17 -27.09 -13.90
N GLU A 157 -19.88 -27.30 -15.01
CA GLU A 157 -20.10 -28.63 -15.62
C GLU A 157 -18.77 -29.25 -16.07
N LEU A 158 -17.94 -28.49 -16.81
CA LEU A 158 -16.61 -28.91 -17.26
C LEU A 158 -15.69 -29.27 -16.08
N MET A 159 -15.68 -28.45 -15.02
CA MET A 159 -14.90 -28.73 -13.82
C MET A 159 -15.35 -30.04 -13.14
N GLY A 160 -16.65 -30.33 -13.15
CA GLY A 160 -17.18 -31.63 -12.71
C GLY A 160 -16.66 -32.80 -13.55
N ASP A 161 -16.69 -32.66 -14.89
CA ASP A 161 -16.19 -33.68 -15.82
C ASP A 161 -14.67 -33.92 -15.68
N LEU A 162 -13.92 -32.89 -15.31
CA LEU A 162 -12.48 -32.97 -15.00
C LEU A 162 -12.19 -33.57 -13.61
N GLY A 163 -13.21 -33.92 -12.83
CA GLY A 163 -13.08 -34.55 -11.51
C GLY A 163 -13.08 -33.57 -10.32
N PHE A 164 -13.49 -32.31 -10.52
CA PHE A 164 -13.53 -31.26 -9.51
C PHE A 164 -14.97 -30.71 -9.30
N PRO A 165 -15.95 -31.56 -8.93
CA PRO A 165 -17.33 -31.12 -8.74
C PRO A 165 -17.44 -30.11 -7.59
N GLY A 166 -18.14 -29.01 -7.82
CA GLY A 166 -18.33 -27.95 -6.81
C GLY A 166 -17.09 -27.10 -6.52
N ALA A 167 -16.02 -27.21 -7.33
CA ALA A 167 -14.78 -26.48 -7.12
C ALA A 167 -14.76 -25.07 -7.76
N VAL A 168 -15.92 -24.48 -8.05
CA VAL A 168 -16.02 -23.16 -8.70
C VAL A 168 -16.76 -22.20 -7.78
N VAL A 169 -16.08 -21.15 -7.34
CA VAL A 169 -16.73 -20.00 -6.66
C VAL A 169 -17.16 -19.00 -7.72
N GLU A 170 -18.45 -18.68 -7.76
CA GLU A 170 -19.04 -17.75 -8.73
C GLU A 170 -19.00 -16.30 -8.22
N ALA A 171 -18.41 -15.41 -9.02
CA ALA A 171 -18.39 -13.96 -8.78
C ALA A 171 -19.17 -13.24 -9.89
N ILE A 172 -20.48 -13.06 -9.65
CA ILE A 172 -21.41 -12.38 -10.59
C ILE A 172 -21.57 -10.90 -10.26
N ASP A 173 -21.40 -10.53 -8.99
CA ASP A 173 -21.46 -9.15 -8.53
C ASP A 173 -20.25 -8.32 -9.04
N PRO A 174 -20.45 -7.18 -9.72
CA PRO A 174 -19.36 -6.38 -10.27
C PRO A 174 -18.33 -5.91 -9.25
N ASP A 175 -18.76 -5.57 -8.02
CA ASP A 175 -17.86 -5.12 -6.96
C ASP A 175 -16.99 -6.28 -6.45
N PHE A 176 -17.56 -7.48 -6.32
CA PHE A 176 -16.80 -8.68 -6.00
C PHE A 176 -15.80 -9.04 -7.10
N GLN A 177 -16.21 -9.02 -8.37
CA GLN A 177 -15.31 -9.26 -9.51
C GLN A 177 -14.12 -8.31 -9.49
N LYS A 178 -14.40 -7.01 -9.29
CA LYS A 178 -13.38 -5.98 -9.19
C LYS A 178 -12.41 -6.28 -8.05
N ALA A 179 -12.91 -6.64 -6.87
CA ALA A 179 -12.08 -6.96 -5.72
C ALA A 179 -11.14 -8.16 -5.99
N VAL A 180 -11.66 -9.25 -6.57
CA VAL A 180 -10.85 -10.43 -6.95
C VAL A 180 -9.77 -10.04 -7.98
N TRP A 181 -10.14 -9.25 -8.99
CA TRP A 181 -9.20 -8.76 -10.00
C TRP A 181 -8.11 -7.86 -9.43
N GLU A 182 -8.41 -7.01 -8.44
CA GLU A 182 -7.41 -6.17 -7.79
C GLU A 182 -6.38 -7.01 -7.00
N VAL A 183 -6.80 -8.13 -6.40
CA VAL A 183 -5.86 -9.11 -5.82
C VAL A 183 -4.96 -9.69 -6.92
N ARG A 184 -5.54 -10.19 -8.01
CA ARG A 184 -4.78 -10.80 -9.12
C ARG A 184 -3.82 -9.81 -9.78
N LYS A 185 -4.25 -8.58 -10.07
CA LYS A 185 -3.39 -7.51 -10.62
C LYS A 185 -2.25 -7.13 -9.68
N SER A 186 -2.47 -7.27 -8.37
CA SER A 186 -1.45 -7.03 -7.36
C SER A 186 -0.50 -8.21 -7.14
N GLY A 187 -0.60 -9.30 -7.91
CA GLY A 187 0.17 -10.54 -7.72
C GLY A 187 1.68 -10.35 -7.58
N LEU A 188 2.34 -9.70 -8.55
CA LEU A 188 3.78 -9.37 -8.45
C LEU A 188 4.14 -8.68 -7.13
N ASN A 189 3.27 -7.75 -6.75
CA ASN A 189 3.44 -6.84 -5.65
C ASN A 189 3.25 -7.55 -4.30
N ILE A 190 2.30 -8.48 -4.24
CA ILE A 190 2.09 -9.44 -3.15
C ILE A 190 3.30 -10.38 -3.02
N MET A 191 3.78 -10.95 -4.12
CA MET A 191 4.94 -11.84 -4.11
C MET A 191 6.20 -11.17 -3.57
N MET A 192 6.43 -9.91 -3.96
CA MET A 192 7.56 -9.12 -3.48
C MET A 192 7.46 -8.70 -2.00
N SER A 193 6.33 -8.97 -1.32
CA SER A 193 6.19 -8.78 0.14
C SER A 193 6.88 -9.88 0.97
N MET A 194 7.34 -10.96 0.34
CA MET A 194 8.12 -12.03 0.97
C MET A 194 9.32 -11.45 1.75
N LYS A 195 9.41 -11.77 3.04
CA LYS A 195 10.46 -11.28 3.95
C LYS A 195 11.75 -12.10 3.81
N GLY A 196 12.89 -11.49 4.13
CA GLY A 196 14.21 -12.10 4.03
C GLY A 196 14.98 -11.73 2.75
N ASP A 197 16.20 -12.24 2.66
CA ASP A 197 17.14 -11.93 1.57
C ASP A 197 16.82 -12.65 0.25
N GLY A 198 16.22 -13.83 0.34
CA GLY A 198 15.66 -14.51 -0.83
C GLY A 198 14.45 -13.74 -1.31
N LYS A 199 14.45 -13.33 -2.58
CA LYS A 199 13.32 -12.63 -3.22
C LYS A 199 12.89 -13.40 -4.48
N PRO A 200 11.60 -13.34 -4.86
CA PRO A 200 11.13 -13.88 -6.13
C PRO A 200 11.64 -13.00 -7.29
N ILE A 201 12.76 -13.41 -7.90
CA ILE A 201 13.44 -12.63 -8.94
C ILE A 201 12.82 -12.91 -10.31
N SER A 202 12.62 -11.84 -11.09
CA SER A 202 12.28 -11.92 -12.51
C SER A 202 13.53 -12.15 -13.36
N PHE A 203 13.59 -13.31 -14.00
CA PHE A 203 14.49 -13.53 -15.12
C PHE A 203 14.00 -14.59 -16.12
N ILE A 204 13.15 -15.52 -15.69
CA ILE A 204 12.49 -16.54 -16.53
C ILE A 204 10.97 -16.39 -16.55
N GLU A 205 10.44 -15.33 -15.94
CA GLU A 205 9.02 -15.09 -15.67
C GLU A 205 8.19 -14.72 -16.91
N ASP A 206 8.75 -14.84 -18.09
CA ASP A 206 8.11 -14.39 -19.34
C ASP A 206 8.19 -15.49 -20.40
N CYS A 207 8.35 -16.74 -19.96
CA CYS A 207 8.40 -17.86 -20.87
C CYS A 207 6.98 -18.29 -21.26
N ALA A 208 6.80 -18.57 -22.54
CA ALA A 208 5.55 -19.06 -23.11
C ALA A 208 5.76 -20.40 -23.83
N VAL A 209 4.86 -21.36 -23.60
CA VAL A 209 4.80 -22.67 -24.28
C VAL A 209 3.37 -22.96 -24.77
N GLY A 210 3.19 -24.01 -25.57
CA GLY A 210 1.85 -24.45 -25.98
C GLY A 210 1.05 -24.98 -24.78
N LEU A 211 -0.29 -24.88 -24.84
CA LEU A 211 -1.16 -25.33 -23.75
C LEU A 211 -1.10 -26.86 -23.52
N ASP A 212 -0.87 -27.64 -24.57
CA ASP A 212 -0.69 -29.09 -24.46
C ASP A 212 0.60 -29.47 -23.71
N ASP A 213 1.59 -28.59 -23.70
CA ASP A 213 2.88 -28.79 -23.02
C ASP A 213 2.94 -28.13 -21.63
N LEU A 214 1.93 -27.31 -21.28
CA LEU A 214 1.99 -26.39 -20.14
C LEU A 214 2.22 -27.11 -18.81
N ALA A 215 1.45 -28.18 -18.55
CA ALA A 215 1.54 -28.94 -17.30
C ALA A 215 2.93 -29.58 -17.14
N GLU A 216 3.41 -30.30 -18.17
CA GLU A 216 4.72 -30.95 -18.16
C GLU A 216 5.86 -29.93 -18.04
N TYR A 217 5.77 -28.80 -18.76
CA TYR A 217 6.75 -27.72 -18.69
C TYR A 217 6.87 -27.18 -17.26
N THR A 218 5.74 -26.91 -16.60
CA THR A 218 5.74 -26.39 -15.23
C THR A 218 6.28 -27.38 -14.21
N ASP A 219 6.01 -28.68 -14.37
CA ASP A 219 6.55 -29.73 -13.52
C ASP A 219 8.07 -29.85 -13.65
N ARG A 220 8.57 -29.88 -14.89
CA ARG A 220 10.02 -29.93 -15.15
C ARG A 220 10.73 -28.69 -14.64
N LEU A 221 10.13 -27.51 -14.82
CA LEU A 221 10.69 -26.27 -14.30
C LEU A 221 10.70 -26.23 -12.76
N THR A 222 9.66 -26.79 -12.12
CA THR A 222 9.64 -27.00 -10.66
C THR A 222 10.79 -27.91 -10.20
N GLN A 223 11.08 -28.99 -10.94
CA GLN A 223 12.24 -29.85 -10.66
C GLN A 223 13.58 -29.12 -10.82
N VAL A 224 13.70 -28.20 -11.79
CA VAL A 224 14.89 -27.34 -11.93
C VAL A 224 15.06 -26.46 -10.68
N PHE A 225 13.98 -25.86 -10.16
CA PHE A 225 14.07 -25.09 -8.92
C PHE A 225 14.55 -25.93 -7.74
N HIS A 226 13.99 -27.14 -7.56
CA HIS A 226 14.41 -28.05 -6.50
C HIS A 226 15.86 -28.50 -6.64
N LYS A 227 16.32 -28.81 -7.85
CA LYS A 227 17.72 -29.14 -8.16
C LYS A 227 18.67 -28.02 -7.72
N HIS A 228 18.25 -26.77 -7.87
CA HIS A 228 19.01 -25.59 -7.45
C HIS A 228 18.71 -25.14 -6.01
N GLY A 229 17.95 -25.92 -5.23
CA GLY A 229 17.62 -25.62 -3.83
C GLY A 229 16.83 -24.32 -3.66
N THR A 230 15.88 -24.08 -4.56
CA THR A 230 14.91 -22.98 -4.49
C THR A 230 13.51 -23.48 -4.83
N THR A 231 12.50 -22.61 -4.69
CA THR A 231 11.12 -22.85 -5.11
C THR A 231 10.69 -21.74 -6.06
N GLY A 232 9.77 -22.08 -6.96
CA GLY A 232 9.14 -21.13 -7.88
C GLY A 232 7.87 -20.56 -7.27
N THR A 233 7.55 -19.33 -7.66
CA THR A 233 6.27 -18.69 -7.38
C THR A 233 5.61 -18.35 -8.70
N TRP A 234 4.31 -18.64 -8.82
CA TRP A 234 3.62 -18.73 -10.10
C TRP A 234 2.33 -17.89 -10.10
N TYR A 235 2.20 -17.04 -11.10
CA TYR A 235 0.99 -16.27 -11.39
C TYR A 235 1.08 -15.86 -12.86
N ALA A 236 0.00 -15.87 -13.66
CA ALA A 236 -0.01 -15.34 -15.04
C ALA A 236 -1.20 -15.83 -15.88
N HIS A 237 -1.12 -15.54 -17.18
CA HIS A 237 -2.02 -15.84 -18.28
C HIS A 237 -1.96 -17.33 -18.69
N ALA A 238 -2.57 -18.19 -17.88
CA ALA A 238 -2.66 -19.63 -18.18
C ALA A 238 -3.32 -19.90 -19.55
N SER A 239 -4.30 -19.08 -19.94
CA SER A 239 -5.00 -19.17 -21.24
C SER A 239 -4.11 -19.13 -22.48
N VAL A 240 -2.92 -18.53 -22.41
CA VAL A 240 -2.01 -18.36 -23.55
C VAL A 240 -0.65 -19.03 -23.33
N GLY A 241 -0.55 -19.89 -22.31
CA GLY A 241 0.64 -20.65 -21.99
C GLY A 241 1.85 -19.80 -21.59
N CYS A 242 1.64 -18.52 -21.28
CA CYS A 242 2.67 -17.59 -20.81
C CYS A 242 2.57 -17.48 -19.29
N LEU A 243 3.54 -18.05 -18.57
CA LEU A 243 3.52 -18.08 -17.11
C LEU A 243 4.58 -17.17 -16.49
N HIS A 244 4.18 -16.35 -15.51
CA HIS A 244 5.11 -15.57 -14.72
C HIS A 244 5.56 -16.38 -13.52
N VAL A 245 6.74 -16.96 -13.70
CA VAL A 245 7.44 -17.77 -12.71
C VAL A 245 8.66 -17.06 -12.16
N ARG A 246 8.76 -16.99 -10.83
CA ARG A 246 9.87 -16.30 -10.15
C ARG A 246 10.47 -17.20 -9.08
N PRO A 247 11.71 -17.68 -9.24
CA PRO A 247 12.38 -18.44 -8.20
C PRO A 247 12.90 -17.52 -7.09
N VAL A 248 12.94 -18.05 -5.87
CA VAL A 248 13.39 -17.32 -4.68
C VAL A 248 14.92 -17.36 -4.57
N ILE A 249 15.59 -16.25 -4.89
CA ILE A 249 17.06 -16.18 -4.96
C ILE A 249 17.57 -14.96 -4.18
N ASN A 250 18.68 -15.12 -3.46
CA ASN A 250 19.41 -14.03 -2.82
C ASN A 250 20.47 -13.44 -3.76
N LEU A 251 20.12 -12.37 -4.48
CA LEU A 251 21.03 -11.67 -5.40
C LEU A 251 22.06 -10.75 -4.71
N LYS A 252 22.07 -10.66 -3.37
CA LYS A 252 23.17 -10.00 -2.66
C LYS A 252 24.45 -10.85 -2.72
N SER A 253 24.29 -12.17 -2.84
CA SER A 253 25.40 -13.13 -2.85
C SER A 253 25.85 -13.48 -4.28
N GLU A 254 27.13 -13.85 -4.42
CA GLU A 254 27.68 -14.36 -5.68
C GLU A 254 27.06 -15.71 -6.08
N VAL A 255 26.91 -16.61 -5.10
CA VAL A 255 26.26 -17.92 -5.30
C VAL A 255 24.84 -17.76 -5.84
N GLY A 256 24.12 -16.73 -5.39
CA GLY A 256 22.79 -16.39 -5.92
C GLY A 256 22.80 -15.98 -7.39
N ALA A 257 23.79 -15.20 -7.82
CA ALA A 257 23.93 -14.79 -9.22
C ALA A 257 24.26 -16.00 -10.13
N VAL A 258 25.18 -16.87 -9.70
CA VAL A 258 25.52 -18.12 -10.41
C VAL A 258 24.29 -19.03 -10.52
N LYS A 259 23.54 -19.18 -9.43
CA LYS A 259 22.29 -19.96 -9.41
C LYS A 259 21.24 -19.39 -10.37
N MET A 260 21.08 -18.07 -10.40
CA MET A 260 20.17 -17.38 -11.32
C MET A 260 20.50 -17.73 -12.78
N ARG A 261 21.77 -17.61 -13.17
CA ARG A 261 22.23 -17.97 -14.52
C ARG A 261 21.98 -19.43 -14.86
N ALA A 262 22.34 -20.35 -13.98
CA ALA A 262 22.16 -21.78 -14.21
C ALA A 262 20.68 -22.16 -14.41
N ILE A 263 19.78 -21.58 -13.60
CA ILE A 263 18.33 -21.78 -13.77
C ILE A 263 17.87 -21.21 -15.11
N ALA A 264 18.34 -20.02 -15.51
CA ALA A 264 17.97 -19.41 -16.79
C ALA A 264 18.38 -20.26 -17.99
N GLU A 265 19.62 -20.74 -18.01
CA GLU A 265 20.16 -21.60 -19.07
C GLU A 265 19.35 -22.90 -19.19
N GLU A 266 19.04 -23.57 -18.08
CA GLU A 266 18.21 -24.79 -18.08
C GLU A 266 16.76 -24.49 -18.51
N ALA A 267 16.15 -23.42 -17.99
CA ALA A 267 14.80 -23.02 -18.34
C ALA A 267 14.65 -22.69 -19.82
N PHE A 268 15.54 -21.88 -20.39
CA PHE A 268 15.49 -21.51 -21.80
C PHE A 268 15.80 -22.68 -22.73
N ALA A 269 16.69 -23.60 -22.32
CA ALA A 269 16.90 -24.85 -23.05
C ALA A 269 15.62 -25.70 -23.11
N MET A 270 14.84 -25.78 -22.03
CA MET A 270 13.54 -26.46 -22.01
C MET A 270 12.51 -25.74 -22.89
N VAL A 271 12.38 -24.41 -22.76
CA VAL A 271 11.46 -23.62 -23.60
C VAL A 271 11.73 -23.86 -25.08
N ARG A 272 13.01 -23.94 -25.49
CA ARG A 272 13.38 -24.29 -26.87
C ARG A 272 12.96 -25.69 -27.28
N GLN A 273 13.01 -26.68 -26.37
CA GLN A 273 12.53 -28.05 -26.65
C GLN A 273 11.02 -28.06 -26.92
N TYR A 274 10.25 -27.27 -26.18
CA TYR A 274 8.81 -27.06 -26.38
C TYR A 274 8.48 -26.09 -27.52
N LYS A 275 9.49 -25.64 -28.29
CA LYS A 275 9.34 -24.62 -29.35
C LYS A 275 8.65 -23.33 -28.86
N GLY A 276 8.83 -23.02 -27.58
CA GLY A 276 8.25 -21.87 -26.90
C GLY A 276 9.07 -20.58 -27.08
N SER A 277 8.58 -19.51 -26.46
CA SER A 277 9.27 -18.22 -26.40
C SER A 277 9.86 -17.99 -25.01
N HIS A 278 11.13 -17.61 -24.94
CA HIS A 278 11.76 -17.18 -23.67
C HIS A 278 11.40 -15.74 -23.26
N SER A 279 10.80 -14.98 -24.18
CA SER A 279 10.18 -13.69 -23.91
C SER A 279 8.82 -13.60 -24.62
N GLY A 280 7.76 -13.68 -23.85
CA GLY A 280 6.37 -13.67 -24.29
C GLY A 280 5.78 -12.27 -24.36
N GLU A 281 6.03 -11.42 -23.35
CA GLU A 281 5.37 -10.12 -23.14
C GLU A 281 6.31 -9.02 -22.63
N HIS A 282 7.21 -9.32 -21.70
CA HIS A 282 8.02 -8.32 -20.99
C HIS A 282 9.15 -7.71 -21.82
N GLY A 283 9.53 -8.37 -22.92
CA GLY A 283 10.70 -8.02 -23.72
C GLY A 283 11.99 -8.64 -23.19
N ASP A 284 13.07 -8.39 -23.89
CA ASP A 284 14.37 -9.01 -23.66
C ASP A 284 15.19 -8.23 -22.62
N GLY A 285 15.24 -6.91 -22.76
CA GLY A 285 16.00 -6.02 -21.89
C GLY A 285 17.47 -6.45 -21.73
N LEU A 286 18.06 -6.16 -20.57
CA LEU A 286 19.41 -6.67 -20.25
C LEU A 286 19.41 -8.15 -19.88
N VAL A 287 18.27 -8.67 -19.41
CA VAL A 287 18.19 -9.96 -18.72
C VAL A 287 18.15 -11.13 -19.70
N ARG A 288 17.51 -10.96 -20.87
CA ARG A 288 17.31 -12.06 -21.84
C ARG A 288 18.09 -11.91 -23.13
N SER A 289 18.55 -10.70 -23.47
CA SER A 289 19.19 -10.44 -24.76
C SER A 289 20.44 -11.28 -25.04
N GLU A 290 21.20 -11.71 -24.01
CA GLU A 290 22.33 -12.66 -24.17
C GLU A 290 21.88 -13.99 -24.78
N PHE A 291 20.63 -14.40 -24.53
CA PHE A 291 20.10 -15.72 -24.91
C PHE A 291 19.47 -15.77 -26.32
N HIS A 292 19.52 -14.67 -27.09
CA HIS A 292 19.00 -14.64 -28.45
C HIS A 292 19.69 -15.65 -29.38
N GLU A 293 21.01 -15.78 -29.32
CA GLU A 293 21.71 -16.76 -30.16
C GLU A 293 21.34 -18.21 -29.81
N PRO A 294 21.31 -18.65 -28.53
CA PRO A 294 20.76 -19.96 -28.17
C PRO A 294 19.32 -20.23 -28.63
N MET A 295 18.47 -19.19 -28.69
CA MET A 295 17.06 -19.32 -29.05
C MET A 295 16.83 -19.30 -30.56
N PHE A 296 17.40 -18.33 -31.26
CA PHE A 296 17.15 -18.06 -32.68
C PHE A 296 18.26 -18.57 -33.63
N GLY A 297 19.46 -18.81 -33.11
CA GLY A 297 20.65 -19.15 -33.91
C GLY A 297 21.43 -17.93 -34.39
N SER A 298 22.72 -18.14 -34.67
CA SER A 298 23.68 -17.08 -34.99
C SER A 298 23.31 -16.26 -36.23
N HIS A 299 22.71 -16.88 -37.25
CA HIS A 299 22.31 -16.18 -38.46
C HIS A 299 21.22 -15.14 -38.17
N ILE A 300 20.17 -15.51 -37.44
CA ILE A 300 19.09 -14.58 -37.05
C ILE A 300 19.62 -13.47 -36.14
N THR A 301 20.48 -13.79 -35.17
CA THR A 301 21.10 -12.77 -34.31
C THR A 301 21.95 -11.78 -35.11
N THR A 302 22.69 -12.23 -36.12
CA THR A 302 23.43 -11.34 -37.04
C THR A 302 22.48 -10.42 -37.81
N VAL A 303 21.32 -10.93 -38.23
CA VAL A 303 20.28 -10.09 -38.87
C VAL A 303 19.76 -9.03 -37.90
N PHE A 304 19.59 -9.36 -36.62
CA PHE A 304 19.22 -8.34 -35.62
C PHE A 304 20.27 -7.24 -35.50
N GLU A 305 21.56 -7.59 -35.49
CA GLU A 305 22.65 -6.62 -35.46
C GLU A 305 22.63 -5.71 -36.69
N ASN A 306 22.43 -6.28 -37.88
CA ASN A 306 22.32 -5.51 -39.12
C ASN A 306 21.13 -4.53 -39.09
N VAL A 307 19.98 -4.93 -38.53
CA VAL A 307 18.83 -4.04 -38.33
C VAL A 307 19.20 -2.92 -37.38
N LYS A 308 19.84 -3.22 -36.25
CA LYS A 308 20.28 -2.21 -35.28
C LYS A 308 21.25 -1.21 -35.91
N ASP A 309 22.24 -1.67 -36.67
CA ASP A 309 23.25 -0.82 -37.28
C ASP A 309 22.69 0.04 -38.41
N ALA A 310 21.63 -0.43 -39.09
CA ALA A 310 20.91 0.36 -40.08
C ALA A 310 20.11 1.51 -39.46
N PHE A 311 19.52 1.31 -38.27
CA PHE A 311 18.73 2.34 -37.57
C PHE A 311 19.56 3.27 -36.70
N ASP A 312 20.56 2.73 -36.01
CA ASP A 312 21.37 3.45 -35.02
C ASP A 312 22.86 3.07 -35.14
N PRO A 313 23.54 3.52 -36.21
CA PRO A 313 24.95 3.20 -36.48
C PRO A 313 25.91 3.74 -35.40
N ALA A 314 25.48 4.75 -34.63
CA ALA A 314 26.26 5.32 -33.54
C ALA A 314 26.03 4.62 -32.19
N GLY A 315 25.04 3.72 -32.09
CA GLY A 315 24.74 2.95 -30.88
C GLY A 315 24.21 3.78 -29.70
N LEU A 316 23.50 4.89 -29.97
CA LEU A 316 22.98 5.80 -28.94
C LEU A 316 21.66 5.34 -28.33
N PHE A 317 20.88 4.55 -29.06
CA PHE A 317 19.54 4.13 -28.67
C PHE A 317 19.58 2.86 -27.81
N ASN A 318 19.41 3.05 -26.51
CA ASN A 318 19.27 2.00 -25.49
C ASN A 318 20.29 0.84 -25.63
N PRO A 319 21.60 1.12 -25.61
CA PRO A 319 22.64 0.14 -25.96
C PRO A 319 22.66 -1.09 -25.04
N GLY A 320 23.17 -2.19 -25.60
CA GLY A 320 23.33 -3.47 -24.89
C GLY A 320 22.02 -4.24 -24.65
N LYS A 321 20.96 -3.93 -25.39
CA LYS A 321 19.67 -4.65 -25.36
C LYS A 321 19.30 -5.07 -26.77
N ILE A 322 18.60 -6.20 -26.88
CA ILE A 322 18.27 -6.98 -28.07
C ILE A 322 19.50 -7.52 -28.82
N VAL A 323 20.55 -6.71 -28.99
CA VAL A 323 21.82 -7.11 -29.59
C VAL A 323 22.99 -6.63 -28.75
N ARG A 324 24.13 -7.33 -28.88
CA ARG A 324 25.39 -6.97 -28.21
C ARG A 324 25.23 -6.75 -26.70
N ALA A 325 24.45 -7.61 -26.06
CA ALA A 325 24.12 -7.50 -24.64
C ALA A 325 25.28 -7.92 -23.73
N PRO A 326 25.40 -7.32 -22.53
CA PRO A 326 26.30 -7.85 -21.51
C PRO A 326 25.80 -9.22 -21.02
N LYS A 327 26.64 -9.90 -20.23
CA LYS A 327 26.22 -11.14 -19.58
C LYS A 327 25.10 -10.89 -18.59
N MET A 328 24.12 -11.79 -18.55
CA MET A 328 22.98 -11.77 -17.64
C MET A 328 23.41 -11.67 -16.16
N ASP A 329 24.51 -12.32 -15.81
CA ASP A 329 25.09 -12.35 -14.46
C ASP A 329 26.21 -11.32 -14.24
N ASP A 330 26.31 -10.30 -15.09
CA ASP A 330 27.17 -9.14 -14.81
C ASP A 330 26.64 -8.38 -13.57
N ARG A 331 27.21 -8.74 -12.43
CA ARG A 331 26.85 -8.18 -11.12
C ARG A 331 27.08 -6.68 -11.02
N SER A 332 27.88 -6.05 -11.90
CA SER A 332 28.06 -4.59 -11.90
C SER A 332 26.76 -3.85 -12.24
N LEU A 333 25.84 -4.51 -12.93
CA LEU A 333 24.52 -4.01 -13.33
C LEU A 333 23.43 -4.34 -12.30
N PHE A 334 23.72 -5.16 -11.29
CA PHE A 334 22.74 -5.55 -10.28
C PHE A 334 22.45 -4.40 -9.31
N ARG A 335 21.23 -4.39 -8.75
CA ARG A 335 20.86 -3.51 -7.62
C ARG A 335 21.81 -3.67 -6.43
N TYR A 336 22.30 -4.89 -6.21
CA TYR A 336 23.27 -5.26 -5.19
C TYR A 336 24.60 -5.62 -5.87
N LYS A 337 25.47 -4.62 -6.01
CA LYS A 337 26.79 -4.76 -6.65
C LYS A 337 27.72 -5.67 -5.84
N PRO A 338 28.83 -6.19 -6.43
CA PRO A 338 29.86 -6.88 -5.67
C PRO A 338 30.34 -6.04 -4.48
N GLY A 339 30.50 -6.69 -3.32
CA GLY A 339 30.86 -6.00 -2.07
C GLY A 339 29.72 -5.23 -1.40
N TYR A 340 28.46 -5.41 -1.84
CA TYR A 340 27.31 -4.82 -1.16
C TYR A 340 27.18 -5.35 0.27
N GLU A 341 27.28 -4.45 1.23
CA GLU A 341 27.06 -4.70 2.64
C GLU A 341 26.24 -3.56 3.23
N THR A 342 25.60 -3.82 4.37
CA THR A 342 24.86 -2.79 5.10
C THR A 342 25.57 -2.49 6.41
N ILE A 343 25.68 -1.20 6.73
CA ILE A 343 26.25 -0.71 7.97
C ILE A 343 25.37 -1.21 9.13
N PRO A 344 25.93 -1.99 10.08
CA PRO A 344 25.20 -2.40 11.27
C PRO A 344 24.80 -1.18 12.10
N MET A 345 23.56 -1.17 12.59
CA MET A 345 23.09 -0.14 13.52
C MET A 345 22.22 -0.75 14.61
N GLU A 346 22.34 -0.19 15.81
CA GLU A 346 21.42 -0.49 16.91
C GLU A 346 20.13 0.27 16.67
N ALA A 347 19.07 -0.45 16.27
CA ALA A 347 17.79 0.17 15.99
C ALA A 347 17.01 0.49 17.27
N ALA A 348 16.26 1.60 17.27
CA ALA A 348 15.42 2.02 18.38
C ALA A 348 14.11 1.21 18.46
N PHE A 349 13.57 0.81 17.31
CA PHE A 349 12.42 -0.09 17.21
C PHE A 349 12.84 -1.54 16.97
N ASP A 350 11.92 -2.45 17.26
CA ASP A 350 12.02 -3.83 16.80
C ASP A 350 11.79 -3.92 15.28
N TRP A 351 12.80 -4.41 14.57
CA TRP A 351 12.77 -4.72 13.13
C TRP A 351 13.08 -6.20 12.84
N SER A 352 13.02 -7.05 13.87
CA SER A 352 13.37 -8.48 13.79
C SER A 352 12.56 -9.22 12.71
N ALA A 353 11.29 -8.83 12.51
CA ALA A 353 10.43 -9.38 11.46
C ALA A 353 10.97 -9.21 10.03
N TRP A 354 11.95 -8.34 9.81
CA TRP A 354 12.63 -8.14 8.51
C TRP A 354 14.12 -8.48 8.56
N GLY A 355 14.61 -9.10 9.63
CA GLY A 355 16.04 -9.34 9.84
C GLY A 355 16.84 -8.08 10.19
N GLY A 356 16.16 -7.01 10.62
CA GLY A 356 16.77 -5.72 10.97
C GLY A 356 16.30 -4.57 10.09
N PHE A 357 16.73 -3.35 10.44
CA PHE A 357 16.27 -2.12 9.78
C PHE A 357 16.62 -2.08 8.28
N SER A 358 17.84 -2.49 7.91
CA SER A 358 18.26 -2.55 6.50
C SER A 358 17.37 -3.50 5.69
N GLY A 359 17.03 -4.67 6.23
CA GLY A 359 16.11 -5.61 5.59
C GLY A 359 14.72 -5.03 5.40
N ALA A 360 14.22 -4.24 6.37
CA ALA A 360 12.95 -3.53 6.24
C ALA A 360 12.99 -2.47 5.14
N VAL A 361 14.07 -1.70 5.04
CA VAL A 361 14.27 -0.67 4.00
C VAL A 361 14.33 -1.31 2.59
N GLU A 362 14.95 -2.47 2.48
CA GLU A 362 15.11 -3.19 1.22
C GLU A 362 13.83 -3.86 0.70
N MET A 363 12.76 -3.92 1.52
CA MET A 363 11.43 -4.36 1.07
C MET A 363 10.84 -3.51 -0.06
N CYS A 364 11.34 -2.28 -0.27
CA CYS A 364 10.94 -1.50 -1.43
C CYS A 364 11.49 -2.14 -2.73
N ASN A 365 10.60 -2.67 -3.56
CA ASN A 365 10.92 -3.31 -4.84
C ASN A 365 10.96 -2.34 -6.04
N ASN A 366 10.83 -1.03 -5.82
CA ASN A 366 10.82 0.02 -6.84
C ASN A 366 9.63 0.03 -7.83
N ASN A 367 8.54 -0.69 -7.54
CA ASN A 367 7.35 -0.79 -8.42
C ASN A 367 6.67 0.54 -8.81
N GLY A 368 6.91 1.62 -8.07
CA GLY A 368 6.32 2.92 -8.36
C GLY A 368 4.84 3.06 -7.99
N ALA A 369 4.24 2.12 -7.24
CA ALA A 369 2.84 2.22 -6.78
C ALA A 369 2.56 3.48 -5.94
N CYS A 370 3.61 4.08 -5.36
CA CYS A 370 3.54 5.35 -4.65
C CYS A 370 3.55 6.60 -5.56
N ARG A 371 3.69 6.44 -6.88
CA ARG A 371 3.67 7.51 -7.88
C ARG A 371 2.27 7.70 -8.45
N LYS A 372 1.28 7.86 -7.56
CA LYS A 372 -0.13 8.02 -7.92
C LYS A 372 -0.66 9.39 -7.46
N PHE A 373 -1.66 9.89 -8.17
CA PHE A 373 -2.31 11.18 -7.89
C PHE A 373 -3.75 11.03 -7.39
N ASP A 374 -4.25 9.79 -7.27
CA ASP A 374 -5.56 9.52 -6.68
C ASP A 374 -5.64 9.97 -5.21
N ALA A 375 -6.87 10.10 -4.72
CA ALA A 375 -7.20 10.56 -3.37
C ALA A 375 -6.79 9.60 -2.24
N GLY A 376 -5.99 8.56 -2.52
CA GLY A 376 -5.39 7.70 -1.51
C GLY A 376 -4.49 8.45 -0.52
N VAL A 377 -4.17 7.80 0.60
CA VAL A 377 -3.32 8.33 1.66
C VAL A 377 -1.84 8.28 1.27
N MET A 378 -1.40 7.31 0.46
CA MET A 378 -0.01 7.22 -0.01
C MET A 378 0.18 7.97 -1.35
N CYS A 379 1.06 8.94 -1.52
CA CYS A 379 1.97 9.63 -0.60
C CYS A 379 1.72 11.13 -0.75
N PRO A 380 1.27 11.85 0.30
CA PRO A 380 0.71 13.18 0.11
C PRO A 380 1.80 14.22 -0.24
N SER A 381 3.03 14.01 0.21
CA SER A 381 4.14 14.92 -0.16
C SER A 381 4.56 14.80 -1.61
N PHE A 382 4.48 13.61 -2.22
CA PHE A 382 4.69 13.49 -3.66
C PHE A 382 3.56 14.15 -4.45
N ARG A 383 2.30 13.94 -4.05
CA ARG A 383 1.14 14.60 -4.68
C ARG A 383 1.26 16.13 -4.61
N ALA A 384 1.82 16.66 -3.52
CA ALA A 384 2.06 18.09 -3.34
C ALA A 384 3.28 18.64 -4.10
N THR A 385 4.30 17.83 -4.41
CA THR A 385 5.59 18.33 -4.93
C THR A 385 5.98 17.82 -6.31
N GLY A 386 5.45 16.68 -6.75
CA GLY A 386 5.86 15.99 -7.98
C GLY A 386 7.27 15.40 -7.95
N ASP A 387 8.00 15.51 -6.82
CA ASP A 387 9.41 15.11 -6.71
C ASP A 387 9.55 13.66 -6.20
N GLU A 388 10.27 12.84 -6.95
CA GLU A 388 10.56 11.43 -6.65
C GLU A 388 11.16 11.22 -5.25
N LYS A 389 11.95 12.17 -4.73
CA LYS A 389 12.52 12.05 -3.37
C LYS A 389 11.44 12.09 -2.28
N HIS A 390 10.27 12.66 -2.58
CA HIS A 390 9.16 12.84 -1.64
C HIS A 390 8.10 11.74 -1.69
N LEU A 391 8.31 10.64 -2.42
CA LEU A 391 7.48 9.42 -2.33
C LEU A 391 8.19 8.30 -1.56
N THR A 392 7.45 7.23 -1.25
CA THR A 392 7.95 6.06 -0.49
C THR A 392 9.20 5.44 -1.12
N ARG A 393 9.21 5.24 -2.46
CA ARG A 393 10.34 4.63 -3.17
C ARG A 393 11.62 5.47 -3.12
N GLY A 394 11.54 6.78 -3.37
CA GLY A 394 12.68 7.68 -3.28
C GLY A 394 13.29 7.69 -1.88
N ARG A 395 12.45 7.74 -0.83
CA ARG A 395 12.91 7.67 0.56
C ARG A 395 13.56 6.32 0.90
N ALA A 396 12.94 5.22 0.50
CA ALA A 396 13.48 3.88 0.74
C ALA A 396 14.81 3.66 0.02
N ASN A 397 14.96 4.14 -1.22
CA ASN A 397 16.25 4.07 -1.92
C ASN A 397 17.30 4.96 -1.28
N SER A 398 16.94 6.16 -0.83
CA SER A 398 17.88 7.06 -0.16
C SER A 398 18.38 6.44 1.15
N LEU A 399 17.47 5.84 1.94
CA LEU A 399 17.84 5.05 3.12
C LEU A 399 18.76 3.88 2.76
N ARG A 400 18.40 3.07 1.75
CA ARG A 400 19.22 1.92 1.34
C ARG A 400 20.62 2.34 0.93
N LEU A 401 20.74 3.40 0.12
CA LEU A 401 22.03 3.88 -0.35
C LEU A 401 22.87 4.48 0.79
N ALA A 402 22.24 5.15 1.76
CA ALA A 402 22.91 5.62 2.97
C ALA A 402 23.36 4.45 3.87
N LEU A 403 22.50 3.46 4.09
CA LEU A 403 22.77 2.28 4.91
C LEU A 403 23.80 1.34 4.30
N SER A 404 24.00 1.37 2.97
CA SER A 404 25.02 0.57 2.29
C SER A 404 26.32 1.34 2.01
N GLY A 405 26.46 2.55 2.55
CA GLY A 405 27.65 3.38 2.36
C GLY A 405 27.84 3.96 0.94
N GLN A 406 26.90 3.70 0.02
CA GLN A 406 26.97 4.18 -1.37
C GLN A 406 26.84 5.71 -1.50
N LEU A 407 26.31 6.39 -0.48
CA LEU A 407 26.28 7.85 -0.41
C LEU A 407 27.45 8.44 0.41
N GLY A 408 28.44 7.63 0.77
CA GLY A 408 29.58 8.03 1.59
C GLY A 408 29.36 7.79 3.09
N PRO A 409 30.40 8.05 3.90
CA PRO A 409 30.32 7.94 5.35
C PRO A 409 29.29 8.93 5.90
N ASP A 410 28.66 8.59 7.02
CA ASP A 410 27.70 9.44 7.74
C ASP A 410 26.42 9.86 6.98
N ALA A 411 26.22 9.37 5.75
CA ALA A 411 25.07 9.72 4.91
C ALA A 411 23.73 9.45 5.60
N PHE A 412 23.66 8.44 6.48
CA PHE A 412 22.46 8.10 7.24
C PHE A 412 22.01 9.18 8.21
N THR A 413 22.90 10.06 8.66
CA THR A 413 22.56 11.21 9.51
C THR A 413 22.86 12.54 8.81
N SER A 414 22.86 12.56 7.48
CA SER A 414 23.15 13.77 6.70
C SER A 414 21.93 14.68 6.54
N ASP A 415 22.17 15.97 6.33
CA ASP A 415 21.13 16.96 6.03
C ASP A 415 20.38 16.61 4.73
N HIS A 416 21.06 16.02 3.73
CA HIS A 416 20.42 15.58 2.49
C HIS A 416 19.39 14.47 2.72
N LEU A 417 19.66 13.53 3.63
CA LEU A 417 18.69 12.51 4.00
C LEU A 417 17.58 13.09 4.88
N LEU A 418 17.89 14.07 5.75
CA LEU A 418 16.87 14.82 6.47
C LEU A 418 15.90 15.50 5.51
N GLU A 419 16.37 16.19 4.48
CA GLU A 419 15.52 16.85 3.48
C GLU A 419 14.62 15.86 2.74
N THR A 420 15.14 14.66 2.43
CA THR A 420 14.36 13.57 1.83
C THR A 420 13.23 13.09 2.76
N MET A 421 13.48 13.09 4.07
CA MET A 421 12.53 12.65 5.09
C MET A 421 11.59 13.75 5.60
N LYS A 422 11.97 15.02 5.48
CA LYS A 422 11.32 16.19 6.10
C LYS A 422 9.82 16.21 5.82
N LEU A 423 9.43 16.09 4.55
CA LEU A 423 8.03 16.13 4.09
C LEU A 423 7.27 14.80 4.25
N CYS A 424 7.85 13.77 4.86
CA CYS A 424 7.08 12.58 5.24
C CYS A 424 6.20 12.92 6.44
N VAL A 425 4.88 12.93 6.25
CA VAL A 425 3.91 13.37 7.27
C VAL A 425 3.48 12.26 8.23
N GLY A 426 4.14 11.10 8.25
CA GLY A 426 3.82 10.02 9.20
C GLY A 426 2.38 9.48 9.10
N CYS A 427 1.74 9.58 7.93
CA CYS A 427 0.34 9.19 7.75
C CYS A 427 0.10 7.67 7.71
N LYS A 428 1.15 6.86 7.64
CA LYS A 428 1.11 5.40 7.47
C LYS A 428 0.35 4.88 6.25
N GLY A 429 -0.02 5.74 5.30
CA GLY A 429 -0.61 5.32 4.03
C GLY A 429 0.24 4.28 3.30
N CYS A 430 1.57 4.42 3.34
CA CYS A 430 2.48 3.44 2.74
C CYS A 430 2.43 2.06 3.43
N LYS A 431 2.16 1.98 4.73
CA LYS A 431 2.04 0.68 5.42
C LYS A 431 0.83 -0.11 4.90
N ARG A 432 -0.25 0.59 4.54
CA ARG A 432 -1.53 0.00 4.09
C ARG A 432 -1.62 -0.14 2.57
N GLU A 433 -1.26 0.90 1.84
CA GLU A 433 -1.46 1.00 0.38
C GLU A 433 -0.23 0.59 -0.43
N CYS A 434 0.96 0.52 0.18
CA CYS A 434 2.10 -0.09 -0.51
C CYS A 434 1.91 -1.59 -0.48
N PRO A 435 1.92 -2.27 -1.64
CA PRO A 435 1.69 -3.71 -1.65
C PRO A 435 2.83 -4.52 -1.02
N THR A 436 4.02 -3.94 -0.88
CA THR A 436 5.14 -4.57 -0.17
C THR A 436 5.17 -4.21 1.32
N GLY A 437 4.17 -3.46 1.82
CA GLY A 437 4.00 -3.18 3.26
C GLY A 437 5.03 -2.22 3.87
N VAL A 438 5.65 -1.34 3.08
CA VAL A 438 6.70 -0.42 3.57
C VAL A 438 6.12 0.58 4.59
N ASP A 439 6.57 0.52 5.84
CA ASP A 439 6.25 1.53 6.86
C ASP A 439 7.28 2.67 6.89
N MET A 440 7.17 3.59 5.93
CA MET A 440 8.01 4.79 5.87
C MET A 440 7.81 5.73 7.07
N ALA A 441 6.66 5.67 7.75
CA ALA A 441 6.43 6.48 8.94
C ALA A 441 7.34 6.01 10.09
N LYS A 442 7.37 4.69 10.34
CA LYS A 442 8.29 4.09 11.32
C LYS A 442 9.75 4.28 10.92
N MET A 443 10.09 4.14 9.63
CA MET A 443 11.45 4.40 9.12
C MET A 443 11.88 5.86 9.33
N LYS A 444 10.97 6.83 9.15
CA LYS A 444 11.25 8.24 9.44
C LYS A 444 11.61 8.45 10.92
N VAL A 445 10.85 7.84 11.83
CA VAL A 445 11.10 7.98 13.28
C VAL A 445 12.43 7.35 13.67
N GLU A 446 12.76 6.17 13.12
CA GLU A 446 14.08 5.54 13.30
C GLU A 446 15.21 6.44 12.79
N PHE A 447 15.08 7.00 11.58
CA PHE A 447 16.05 7.97 11.05
C PHE A 447 16.21 9.19 11.98
N LEU A 448 15.10 9.79 12.43
CA LEU A 448 15.13 10.97 13.31
C LEU A 448 15.75 10.67 14.67
N TYR A 449 15.59 9.45 15.20
CA TYR A 449 16.24 9.02 16.44
C TYR A 449 17.76 9.14 16.34
N HIS A 450 18.34 8.58 15.28
CA HIS A 450 19.79 8.64 15.04
C HIS A 450 20.25 10.05 14.66
N TYR A 451 19.48 10.74 13.82
CA TYR A 451 19.79 12.11 13.43
C TYR A 451 19.86 13.05 14.63
N ASN A 452 18.84 13.03 15.50
CA ASN A 452 18.78 13.94 16.66
C ASN A 452 19.75 13.56 17.78
N LYS A 453 20.17 12.29 17.88
CA LYS A 453 21.30 11.91 18.75
C LYS A 453 22.61 12.60 18.34
N ARG A 454 22.82 12.80 17.04
CA ARG A 454 24.03 13.44 16.50
C ARG A 454 23.92 14.97 16.49
N HIS A 455 22.80 15.50 16.03
CA HIS A 455 22.63 16.94 15.73
C HIS A 455 21.88 17.72 16.81
N GLY A 456 21.32 17.02 17.80
CA GLY A 456 20.45 17.63 18.79
C GLY A 456 19.06 17.95 18.25
N LEU A 457 18.23 18.54 19.11
CA LEU A 457 16.82 18.82 18.83
C LEU A 457 16.60 20.32 18.68
N ARG A 458 15.92 20.74 17.61
CA ARG A 458 15.54 22.14 17.39
C ARG A 458 14.53 22.60 18.44
N LEU A 459 14.45 23.92 18.67
CA LEU A 459 13.52 24.48 19.65
C LEU A 459 12.05 24.18 19.32
N PHE A 460 11.67 24.31 18.04
CA PHE A 460 10.33 23.94 17.56
C PHE A 460 9.98 22.50 17.95
N ASP A 461 10.83 21.55 17.56
CA ASP A 461 10.62 20.12 17.80
C ASP A 461 10.59 19.82 19.31
N ARG A 462 11.41 20.50 20.11
CA ARG A 462 11.40 20.37 21.58
C ARG A 462 10.09 20.83 22.18
N LEU A 463 9.58 21.99 21.78
CA LEU A 463 8.31 22.52 22.30
C LEU A 463 7.14 21.61 21.91
N VAL A 464 7.11 21.11 20.67
CA VAL A 464 6.09 20.15 20.23
C VAL A 464 6.20 18.84 20.98
N ALA A 465 7.39 18.21 21.01
CA ALA A 465 7.57 16.89 21.58
C ALA A 465 7.24 16.84 23.08
N TYR A 466 7.70 17.84 23.83
CA TYR A 466 7.53 17.91 25.28
C TYR A 466 6.20 18.55 25.72
N LEU A 467 5.31 18.93 24.79
CA LEU A 467 3.99 19.50 25.08
C LEU A 467 3.23 18.74 26.19
N PRO A 468 3.11 17.40 26.16
CA PRO A 468 2.38 16.69 27.21
C PRO A 468 2.95 16.87 28.62
N ARG A 469 4.24 17.20 28.76
CA ARG A 469 4.88 17.39 30.06
C ARG A 469 4.59 18.77 30.65
N TYR A 470 4.59 19.82 29.83
CA TYR A 470 4.37 21.19 30.31
C TYR A 470 2.93 21.68 30.18
N ALA A 471 2.07 20.99 29.41
CA ALA A 471 0.67 21.37 29.22
C ALA A 471 -0.14 21.59 30.52
N PRO A 472 0.02 20.77 31.60
CA PRO A 472 -0.66 21.04 32.88
C PRO A 472 -0.31 22.39 33.52
N ALA A 473 0.92 22.87 33.29
CA ALA A 473 1.37 24.17 33.80
C ALA A 473 1.01 25.31 32.83
N ALA A 474 1.19 25.09 31.52
CA ALA A 474 0.89 26.07 30.49
C ALA A 474 -0.61 26.42 30.40
N SER A 475 -1.50 25.45 30.62
CA SER A 475 -2.95 25.69 30.61
C SER A 475 -3.39 26.73 31.65
N LYS A 476 -2.70 26.83 32.80
CA LYS A 476 -2.99 27.81 33.86
C LYS A 476 -2.75 29.26 33.41
N ILE A 477 -1.88 29.46 32.43
CA ILE A 477 -1.60 30.75 31.79
C ILE A 477 -2.11 30.80 30.35
N GLY A 478 -3.02 29.89 29.97
CA GLY A 478 -3.49 29.70 28.60
C GLY A 478 -4.07 30.98 27.97
N ALA A 479 -4.75 31.81 28.77
CA ALA A 479 -5.27 33.10 28.31
C ALA A 479 -4.17 34.04 27.78
N LEU A 480 -2.98 34.02 28.40
CA LEU A 480 -1.81 34.79 27.94
C LEU A 480 -1.20 34.16 26.69
N LEU A 481 -1.10 32.84 26.62
CA LEU A 481 -0.55 32.13 25.45
C LEU A 481 -1.42 32.35 24.21
N ASN A 482 -2.74 32.39 24.38
CA ASN A 482 -3.71 32.68 23.32
C ASN A 482 -3.60 34.12 22.77
N LEU A 483 -2.87 35.03 23.44
CA LEU A 483 -2.64 36.39 22.93
C LEU A 483 -1.76 36.41 21.68
N ARG A 484 -0.97 35.36 21.42
CA ARG A 484 -0.16 35.23 20.20
C ARG A 484 -0.97 35.54 18.94
N ASP A 485 -2.18 34.98 18.87
CA ASP A 485 -3.07 35.07 17.70
C ASP A 485 -4.04 36.26 17.76
N ARG A 486 -3.99 37.06 18.84
CA ARG A 486 -4.86 38.24 19.03
C ARG A 486 -4.12 39.56 18.91
N ILE A 487 -2.85 39.61 19.31
CA ILE A 487 -2.04 40.84 19.29
C ILE A 487 -1.24 40.91 17.98
N PRO A 488 -1.42 41.97 17.16
CA PRO A 488 -0.65 42.17 15.94
C PRO A 488 0.87 42.08 16.19
N GLY A 489 1.56 41.30 15.37
CA GLY A 489 3.02 41.13 15.42
C GLY A 489 3.52 39.97 16.28
N LEU A 490 2.77 39.48 17.28
CA LEU A 490 3.22 38.37 18.13
C LEU A 490 3.37 37.05 17.37
N ALA A 491 2.48 36.77 16.42
CA ALA A 491 2.61 35.61 15.54
C ALA A 491 3.90 35.69 14.68
N SER A 492 4.29 36.89 14.23
CA SER A 492 5.55 37.08 13.48
C SER A 492 6.79 36.91 14.37
N LEU A 493 6.72 37.39 15.62
CA LEU A 493 7.78 37.16 16.61
C LEU A 493 7.92 35.68 16.97
N SER A 494 6.78 34.98 17.13
CA SER A 494 6.73 33.53 17.37
C SER A 494 7.31 32.73 16.21
N GLU A 495 7.03 33.13 14.96
CA GLU A 495 7.64 32.53 13.77
C GLU A 495 9.17 32.71 13.77
N LEU A 496 9.66 33.94 14.00
CA LEU A 496 11.07 34.25 13.99
C LEU A 496 11.88 33.55 15.10
N LEU A 497 11.34 33.51 16.32
CA LEU A 497 12.06 32.98 17.49
C LEU A 497 11.93 31.46 17.63
N ILE A 498 10.78 30.90 17.24
CA ILE A 498 10.41 29.52 17.57
C ILE A 498 10.15 28.66 16.33
N GLY A 499 9.72 29.27 15.21
CA GLY A 499 9.42 28.56 13.96
C GLY A 499 7.94 28.22 13.75
N PHE A 500 7.03 28.64 14.65
CA PHE A 500 5.58 28.49 14.45
C PHE A 500 5.06 29.51 13.43
N SER A 501 4.50 29.04 12.32
CA SER A 501 4.07 29.88 11.21
C SER A 501 3.07 30.97 11.64
N ARG A 502 3.32 32.22 11.25
CA ARG A 502 2.42 33.35 11.45
C ARG A 502 1.19 33.31 10.56
N LYS A 503 1.22 32.51 9.49
CA LYS A 503 0.10 32.30 8.56
C LYS A 503 -0.97 31.35 9.12
N ARG A 504 -0.79 30.88 10.36
CA ARG A 504 -1.65 29.88 11.00
C ARG A 504 -1.90 30.22 12.47
N THR A 505 -3.12 29.97 12.94
CA THR A 505 -3.45 30.05 14.36
C THR A 505 -2.90 28.84 15.11
N LEU A 506 -2.53 28.99 16.39
CA LEU A 506 -2.19 27.84 17.23
C LEU A 506 -3.46 27.27 17.90
N PRO A 507 -3.43 26.01 18.34
CA PRO A 507 -4.47 25.49 19.22
C PRO A 507 -4.69 26.40 20.43
N ALA A 508 -5.94 26.83 20.61
CA ALA A 508 -6.30 27.73 21.69
C ALA A 508 -6.40 26.94 23.00
N TRP A 509 -5.63 27.36 24.02
CA TRP A 509 -5.72 26.78 25.36
C TRP A 509 -7.11 27.03 25.94
N HIS A 510 -7.81 25.95 26.31
CA HIS A 510 -9.14 26.04 26.88
C HIS A 510 -9.07 26.50 28.35
N PRO A 511 -9.94 27.43 28.81
CA PRO A 511 -9.92 27.94 30.18
C PRO A 511 -10.28 26.88 31.24
N GLN A 512 -10.99 25.83 30.83
CA GLN A 512 -11.38 24.71 31.66
C GLN A 512 -10.98 23.39 30.99
N PRO A 513 -9.71 22.96 31.14
CA PRO A 513 -9.25 21.67 30.65
C PRO A 513 -10.14 20.53 31.17
N PHE A 514 -10.20 19.42 30.44
CA PHE A 514 -10.93 18.24 30.89
C PHE A 514 -10.20 17.62 32.09
N ASP A 515 -10.92 17.38 33.19
CA ASP A 515 -10.35 16.82 34.41
C ASP A 515 -10.95 15.46 34.77
N SER A 516 -10.11 14.56 35.32
CA SER A 516 -10.57 13.22 35.72
C SER A 516 -11.65 13.22 36.80
N SER A 517 -11.77 14.30 37.58
CA SER A 517 -12.84 14.49 38.56
C SER A 517 -14.21 14.76 37.93
N GLU A 518 -14.29 15.10 36.64
CA GLU A 518 -15.55 15.16 35.89
C GLU A 518 -16.19 13.76 35.76
N ILE A 519 -15.36 12.71 35.83
CA ILE A 519 -15.83 11.34 36.04
C ILE A 519 -16.12 11.14 37.53
N LYS A 520 -17.23 11.72 37.99
CA LYS A 520 -17.81 11.35 39.29
C LYS A 520 -18.24 9.88 39.25
N ASP A 521 -18.05 9.17 40.36
CA ASP A 521 -18.61 7.83 40.55
C ASP A 521 -20.12 7.93 40.38
N HIS A 522 -20.58 7.44 39.23
CA HIS A 522 -21.98 7.15 39.00
C HIS A 522 -22.05 5.63 38.99
N PRO A 523 -22.40 4.97 40.10
CA PRO A 523 -22.53 3.52 40.12
C PRO A 523 -23.65 3.15 39.14
N THR A 524 -23.29 2.36 38.14
CA THR A 524 -24.23 1.73 37.22
C THR A 524 -23.96 0.23 37.25
N ASP A 525 -24.97 -0.60 37.00
CA ASP A 525 -24.80 -2.04 36.76
C ASP A 525 -24.32 -2.32 35.31
N GLY A 526 -23.89 -1.29 34.59
CA GLY A 526 -23.48 -1.34 33.19
C GLY A 526 -22.06 -1.86 32.99
N ALA A 527 -21.75 -2.29 31.76
CA ALA A 527 -20.43 -2.74 31.40
C ALA A 527 -19.37 -1.63 31.58
N GLU A 528 -18.17 -2.01 32.02
CA GLU A 528 -17.05 -1.10 32.21
C GLU A 528 -16.44 -0.65 30.87
N VAL A 529 -16.06 0.63 30.79
CA VAL A 529 -15.22 1.18 29.72
C VAL A 529 -14.21 2.17 30.30
N VAL A 530 -13.04 2.30 29.68
CA VAL A 530 -12.06 3.34 30.04
C VAL A 530 -12.09 4.42 28.98
N LEU A 531 -12.46 5.65 29.35
CA LEU A 531 -12.26 6.82 28.49
C LEU A 531 -10.87 7.41 28.75
N TRP A 532 -10.03 7.43 27.72
CA TRP A 532 -8.75 8.11 27.74
C TRP A 532 -8.82 9.40 26.92
N ALA A 533 -8.79 10.54 27.62
CA ALA A 533 -8.63 11.84 26.99
C ALA A 533 -7.14 12.09 26.69
N ASP A 534 -6.80 12.20 25.41
CA ASP A 534 -5.45 12.55 24.98
C ASP A 534 -5.11 14.02 25.31
N THR A 535 -3.84 14.40 25.14
CA THR A 535 -3.33 15.74 25.45
C THR A 535 -4.11 16.85 24.73
N PHE A 536 -4.57 16.63 23.50
CA PHE A 536 -5.23 17.68 22.74
C PHE A 536 -6.67 17.89 23.18
N ASN A 537 -7.42 16.80 23.31
CA ASN A 537 -8.77 16.85 23.86
C ASN A 537 -8.78 17.26 25.34
N THR A 538 -7.68 17.10 26.09
CA THR A 538 -7.61 17.58 27.48
C THR A 538 -7.49 19.10 27.56
N TYR A 539 -6.57 19.71 26.80
CA TYR A 539 -6.15 21.10 27.01
C TYR A 539 -6.68 22.09 25.97
N PHE A 540 -7.08 21.64 24.78
CA PHE A 540 -7.50 22.51 23.68
C PHE A 540 -8.98 22.33 23.34
N GLU A 541 -9.47 21.08 23.26
CA GLU A 541 -10.86 20.76 22.85
C GLU A 541 -11.58 19.84 23.87
N PRO A 542 -11.68 20.22 25.16
CA PRO A 542 -12.28 19.38 26.21
C PRO A 542 -13.78 19.10 26.03
N GLU A 543 -14.47 19.87 25.22
CA GLU A 543 -15.84 19.60 24.79
C GLU A 543 -15.99 18.23 24.11
N ASN A 544 -14.98 17.74 23.39
CA ASN A 544 -15.01 16.43 22.75
C ASN A 544 -14.95 15.30 23.80
N ALA A 545 -14.10 15.45 24.81
CA ALA A 545 -13.97 14.50 25.92
C ALA A 545 -15.24 14.44 26.77
N ARG A 546 -15.85 15.61 27.04
CA ARG A 546 -17.14 15.71 27.73
C ARG A 546 -18.26 15.08 26.93
N ALA A 547 -18.31 15.32 25.62
CA ALA A 547 -19.30 14.71 24.74
C ALA A 547 -19.20 13.19 24.72
N ALA A 548 -17.98 12.64 24.59
CA ALA A 548 -17.76 11.21 24.66
C ALA A 548 -18.20 10.62 26.01
N LEU A 549 -17.87 11.28 27.12
CA LEU A 549 -18.30 10.88 28.47
C LEU A 549 -19.84 10.86 28.58
N ASN A 550 -20.51 11.90 28.07
CA ASN A 550 -21.96 12.02 28.12
C ASN A 550 -22.64 10.93 27.28
N VAL A 551 -22.14 10.65 26.07
CA VAL A 551 -22.66 9.57 25.22
C VAL A 551 -22.47 8.20 25.87
N LEU A 552 -21.28 7.90 26.40
CA LEU A 552 -21.02 6.62 27.07
C LEU A 552 -21.92 6.41 28.30
N ARG A 553 -22.14 7.46 29.08
CA ARG A 553 -23.08 7.43 30.23
C ARG A 553 -24.52 7.26 29.78
N ALA A 554 -24.95 7.99 28.74
CA ALA A 554 -26.29 7.86 28.18
C ALA A 554 -26.55 6.44 27.63
N ALA A 555 -25.51 5.79 27.10
CA ALA A 555 -25.54 4.40 26.68
C ALA A 555 -25.57 3.38 27.85
N GLY A 556 -25.45 3.85 29.09
CA GLY A 556 -25.50 3.03 30.29
C GLY A 556 -24.16 2.39 30.70
N TYR A 557 -23.03 2.83 30.15
CA TYR A 557 -21.71 2.28 30.52
C TYR A 557 -21.15 2.88 31.81
N GLN A 558 -20.45 2.05 32.57
CA GLN A 558 -19.62 2.48 33.69
C GLN A 558 -18.29 3.04 33.15
N VAL A 559 -18.17 4.36 33.12
CA VAL A 559 -16.97 5.02 32.57
C VAL A 559 -15.90 5.21 33.65
N HIS A 560 -14.71 4.69 33.38
CA HIS A 560 -13.49 4.90 34.15
C HIS A 560 -12.53 5.84 33.41
N MET A 561 -11.64 6.50 34.14
CA MET A 561 -10.49 7.19 33.55
C MET A 561 -9.19 6.52 33.96
N ALA A 562 -8.30 6.33 33.00
CA ALA A 562 -6.95 5.89 33.29
C ALA A 562 -6.19 6.98 34.07
N LYS A 563 -5.68 6.63 35.25
CA LYS A 563 -4.84 7.50 36.09
C LYS A 563 -3.42 6.93 36.12
N PRO A 564 -2.39 7.79 36.15
CA PRO A 564 -1.02 7.32 36.25
C PRO A 564 -0.79 6.63 37.60
N ALA A 565 -0.12 5.47 37.59
CA ALA A 565 0.13 4.67 38.79
C ALA A 565 0.98 5.43 39.84
N ASP A 566 1.87 6.30 39.37
CA ASP A 566 2.76 7.14 40.19
C ASP A 566 2.07 8.39 40.78
N GLY A 567 0.78 8.63 40.48
CA GLY A 567 0.06 9.85 40.87
C GLY A 567 0.62 11.14 40.24
N GLY A 568 1.53 11.01 39.27
CA GLY A 568 2.22 12.11 38.62
C GLY A 568 1.39 12.78 37.52
N ARG A 569 2.08 13.24 36.48
CA ARG A 569 1.45 13.94 35.35
C ARG A 569 0.48 13.05 34.56
N PRO A 570 -0.48 13.63 33.81
CA PRO A 570 -1.39 12.86 32.96
C PRO A 570 -0.68 11.90 32.00
N LEU A 571 -1.40 10.84 31.61
CA LEU A 571 -0.94 9.84 30.66
C LEU A 571 -0.92 10.41 29.23
N CYS A 572 0.07 9.99 28.44
CA CYS A 572 0.21 10.34 27.03
C CYS A 572 0.64 9.10 26.26
N CYS A 573 0.25 8.99 24.98
CA CYS A 573 0.70 7.92 24.10
C CYS A 573 2.14 8.09 23.59
N GLY A 574 2.78 9.24 23.84
CA GLY A 574 4.14 9.52 23.35
C GLY A 574 4.24 9.87 21.86
N ARG A 575 3.13 10.02 21.14
CA ARG A 575 3.11 10.39 19.70
C ARG A 575 3.89 11.68 19.40
N THR A 576 3.83 12.67 20.28
CA THR A 576 4.58 13.93 20.13
C THR A 576 6.10 13.68 20.15
N PHE A 577 6.59 12.79 21.03
CA PHE A 577 7.99 12.37 21.07
C PHE A 577 8.39 11.61 19.80
N LEU A 578 7.55 10.69 19.35
CA LEU A 578 7.79 9.93 18.11
C LEU A 578 7.90 10.84 16.89
N SER A 579 7.06 11.89 16.79
CA SER A 579 7.12 12.83 15.67
C SER A 579 8.47 13.56 15.53
N ALA A 580 9.21 13.66 16.64
CA ALA A 580 10.53 14.25 16.73
C ALA A 580 11.67 13.21 16.88
N GLY A 581 11.40 11.92 16.66
CA GLY A 581 12.41 10.87 16.80
C GLY A 581 12.86 10.56 18.24
N LEU A 582 12.19 11.07 19.27
CA LEU A 582 12.56 10.85 20.68
C LEU A 582 12.00 9.51 21.20
N VAL A 583 12.49 8.41 20.64
CA VAL A 583 11.96 7.05 20.91
C VAL A 583 12.11 6.64 22.37
N ASP A 584 13.19 7.01 23.05
CA ASP A 584 13.40 6.65 24.46
C ASP A 584 12.39 7.31 25.39
N GLU A 585 12.02 8.56 25.11
CA GLU A 585 10.97 9.29 25.83
C GLU A 585 9.59 8.67 25.53
N ALA A 586 9.33 8.28 24.28
CA ALA A 586 8.12 7.57 23.90
C ALA A 586 7.99 6.20 24.59
N LYS A 587 9.09 5.45 24.75
CA LYS A 587 9.14 4.21 25.53
C LYS A 587 8.78 4.45 27.00
N ALA A 588 9.26 5.55 27.59
CA ALA A 588 8.90 5.91 28.96
C ALA A 588 7.41 6.21 29.11
N GLU A 589 6.80 6.95 28.17
CA GLU A 589 5.34 7.17 28.15
C GLU A 589 4.57 5.86 27.97
N ALA A 590 5.01 5.00 27.04
CA ALA A 590 4.37 3.74 26.77
C ALA A 590 4.33 2.83 28.00
N ARG A 591 5.43 2.73 28.76
CA ARG A 591 5.47 1.97 30.02
C ARG A 591 4.47 2.49 31.05
N ARG A 592 4.40 3.82 31.25
CA ARG A 592 3.43 4.45 32.16
C ARG A 592 1.99 4.16 31.74
N MET A 593 1.72 4.19 30.44
CA MET A 593 0.40 3.94 29.90
C MET A 593 -0.01 2.47 30.02
N ILE A 594 0.91 1.54 29.71
CA ILE A 594 0.70 0.09 29.89
C ILE A 594 0.43 -0.22 31.37
N GLU A 595 1.25 0.29 32.28
CA GLU A 595 1.09 0.06 33.72
C GLU A 595 -0.28 0.55 34.23
N ALA A 596 -0.69 1.76 33.84
CA ALA A 596 -1.97 2.34 34.24
C ALA A 596 -3.19 1.58 33.67
N LEU A 597 -3.07 1.03 32.46
CA LEU A 597 -4.17 0.36 31.76
C LEU A 597 -4.24 -1.15 32.02
N LYS A 598 -3.14 -1.76 32.48
CA LYS A 598 -3.02 -3.20 32.70
C LYS A 598 -4.18 -3.82 33.49
N PRO A 599 -4.65 -3.23 34.61
CA PRO A 599 -5.77 -3.81 35.36
C PRO A 599 -7.07 -3.90 34.56
N TYR A 600 -7.31 -2.95 33.65
CA TYR A 600 -8.50 -2.90 32.80
C TYR A 600 -8.38 -3.89 31.63
N VAL A 601 -7.21 -3.90 30.96
CA VAL A 601 -6.92 -4.82 29.85
C VAL A 601 -7.06 -6.28 30.30
N GLN A 602 -6.57 -6.63 31.49
CA GLN A 602 -6.68 -7.98 32.05
C GLN A 602 -8.13 -8.43 32.30
N ARG A 603 -9.05 -7.48 32.53
CA ARG A 603 -10.49 -7.74 32.66
C ARG A 603 -11.23 -7.71 31.32
N GLY A 604 -10.54 -7.43 30.22
CA GLY A 604 -11.15 -7.26 28.90
C GLY A 604 -11.94 -5.95 28.74
N VAL A 605 -11.64 -4.94 29.57
CA VAL A 605 -12.32 -3.64 29.53
C VAL A 605 -11.81 -2.82 28.33
N PRO A 606 -12.70 -2.34 27.45
CA PRO A 606 -12.31 -1.54 26.29
C PRO A 606 -11.70 -0.19 26.68
N ILE A 607 -10.64 0.21 25.95
CA ILE A 607 -9.95 1.50 26.12
C ILE A 607 -10.33 2.41 24.95
N ILE A 608 -11.10 3.46 25.26
CA ILE A 608 -11.70 4.35 24.28
C ILE A 608 -10.87 5.63 24.16
N GLY A 609 -10.45 5.97 22.93
CA GLY A 609 -9.75 7.22 22.61
C GLY A 609 -10.44 8.05 21.54
N LEU A 610 -10.14 9.34 21.50
CA LEU A 610 -10.79 10.31 20.60
C LEU A 610 -9.87 10.75 19.45
N GLU A 611 -8.61 11.12 19.75
CA GLU A 611 -7.66 11.51 18.71
C GLU A 611 -7.07 10.26 18.02
N PRO A 612 -7.32 10.05 16.70
CA PRO A 612 -6.94 8.81 16.04
C PRO A 612 -5.44 8.55 16.03
N SER A 613 -4.64 9.59 15.80
CA SER A 613 -3.18 9.46 15.80
C SER A 613 -2.60 9.07 17.17
N CYS A 614 -3.30 9.48 18.24
CA CYS A 614 -2.93 9.17 19.60
C CYS A 614 -3.27 7.73 19.96
N LEU A 615 -4.53 7.34 19.80
CA LEU A 615 -4.98 5.99 20.15
C LEU A 615 -4.32 4.90 19.31
N LEU A 616 -4.19 5.10 18.00
CA LEU A 616 -3.61 4.07 17.12
C LEU A 616 -2.10 3.88 17.38
N THR A 617 -1.46 4.76 18.16
CA THR A 617 -0.09 4.53 18.69
C THR A 617 -0.01 3.30 19.59
N LEU A 618 -1.07 3.02 20.36
CA LEU A 618 -1.14 1.87 21.26
C LEU A 618 -1.24 0.56 20.45
N ARG A 619 -1.80 0.62 19.24
CA ARG A 619 -2.01 -0.53 18.34
C ARG A 619 -0.81 -0.84 17.44
N ASP A 620 0.19 0.03 17.37
CA ASP A 620 1.28 -0.12 16.40
C ASP A 620 2.64 0.22 16.99
N GLU A 621 2.89 1.50 17.31
CA GLU A 621 4.22 1.88 17.81
C GLU A 621 4.55 1.29 19.17
N PHE A 622 3.58 0.99 20.03
CA PHE A 622 3.85 0.31 21.31
C PHE A 622 4.44 -1.08 21.08
N GLN A 623 3.82 -1.87 20.20
CA GLN A 623 4.33 -3.19 19.81
C GLN A 623 5.71 -3.08 19.16
N ALA A 624 5.94 -2.05 18.35
CA ALA A 624 7.24 -1.82 17.71
C ALA A 624 8.34 -1.37 18.70
N MET A 625 8.00 -0.70 19.79
CA MET A 625 8.98 -0.19 20.78
C MET A 625 9.23 -1.16 21.93
N LEU A 626 8.19 -1.88 22.35
CA LEU A 626 8.14 -2.72 23.55
C LEU A 626 7.36 -4.02 23.25
N PRO A 627 7.82 -4.85 22.30
CA PRO A 627 7.08 -6.06 21.91
C PRO A 627 6.86 -7.00 23.11
N GLY A 628 5.64 -7.53 23.23
CA GLY A 628 5.29 -8.49 24.28
C GLY A 628 3.78 -8.60 24.55
N ALA A 629 3.42 -9.56 25.38
CA ALA A 629 2.01 -9.90 25.66
C ALA A 629 1.20 -8.72 26.22
N ASP A 630 1.80 -7.88 27.07
CA ASP A 630 1.10 -6.71 27.63
C ASP A 630 0.75 -5.67 26.54
N THR A 631 1.64 -5.43 25.56
CA THR A 631 1.34 -4.53 24.44
C THR A 631 0.33 -5.12 23.46
N ASP A 632 0.39 -6.43 23.22
CA ASP A 632 -0.54 -7.12 22.32
C ASP A 632 -1.96 -7.11 22.89
N ALA A 633 -2.09 -7.38 24.19
CA ALA A 633 -3.36 -7.33 24.89
C ALA A 633 -3.93 -5.90 24.90
N LEU A 634 -3.11 -4.88 25.16
CA LEU A 634 -3.55 -3.48 25.11
C LEU A 634 -3.99 -3.07 23.69
N ALA A 635 -3.22 -3.44 22.66
CA ALA A 635 -3.57 -3.17 21.27
C ALA A 635 -4.95 -3.76 20.89
N GLY A 636 -5.27 -4.96 21.38
CA GLY A 636 -6.57 -5.61 21.17
C GLY A 636 -7.75 -4.92 21.88
N GLN A 637 -7.49 -4.12 22.91
CA GLN A 637 -8.54 -3.41 23.68
C GLN A 637 -8.67 -1.92 23.33
N ALA A 638 -7.73 -1.35 22.57
CA ALA A 638 -7.73 0.06 22.19
C ALA A 638 -8.65 0.32 20.99
N LEU A 639 -9.73 1.08 21.20
CA LEU A 639 -10.76 1.36 20.19
C LEU A 639 -11.02 2.86 20.09
N LEU A 640 -11.12 3.37 18.86
CA LEU A 640 -11.66 4.71 18.67
C LEU A 640 -13.09 4.74 19.19
N PHE A 641 -13.56 5.92 19.60
CA PHE A 641 -14.93 6.10 20.08
C PHE A 641 -15.96 5.52 19.12
N GLU A 642 -15.83 5.81 17.83
CA GLU A 642 -16.66 5.26 16.76
C GLU A 642 -16.46 3.74 16.54
N GLU A 643 -15.25 3.20 16.71
CA GLU A 643 -15.02 1.75 16.66
C GLU A 643 -15.77 1.04 17.79
N PHE A 644 -15.75 1.61 18.99
CA PHE A 644 -16.48 1.08 20.13
C PHE A 644 -17.99 1.11 19.91
N LEU A 645 -18.56 2.26 19.52
CA LEU A 645 -20.01 2.37 19.29
C LEU A 645 -20.49 1.44 18.18
N ALA A 646 -19.80 1.38 17.04
CA ALA A 646 -20.16 0.46 15.96
C ALA A 646 -20.11 -1.01 16.41
N ARG A 647 -19.09 -1.40 17.18
CA ARG A 647 -18.95 -2.76 17.71
C ARG A 647 -20.08 -3.12 18.67
N GLU A 648 -20.47 -2.20 19.56
CA GLU A 648 -21.56 -2.44 20.51
C GLU A 648 -22.93 -2.44 19.82
N GLN A 649 -23.11 -1.65 18.77
CA GLN A 649 -24.30 -1.68 17.91
C GLN A 649 -24.41 -3.03 17.17
N ASP A 650 -23.35 -3.48 16.50
CA ASP A 650 -23.32 -4.76 15.78
C ASP A 650 -23.63 -5.94 16.73
N ALA A 651 -23.23 -5.82 18.00
CA ALA A 651 -23.49 -6.82 19.03
C ALA A 651 -24.86 -6.68 19.73
N GLY A 652 -25.67 -5.69 19.36
CA GLY A 652 -26.98 -5.43 19.97
C GLY A 652 -26.93 -4.99 21.44
N ARG A 653 -25.78 -4.46 21.90
CA ARG A 653 -25.57 -4.01 23.28
C ARG A 653 -25.62 -2.50 23.46
N LEU A 654 -25.61 -1.74 22.37
CA LEU A 654 -25.67 -0.28 22.42
C LEU A 654 -27.09 0.19 22.74
N ASN A 655 -27.25 0.89 23.87
CA ASN A 655 -28.54 1.45 24.30
C ASN A 655 -28.55 2.98 24.19
N LEU A 656 -28.66 3.52 22.97
CA LEU A 656 -28.74 4.96 22.74
C LEU A 656 -30.07 5.34 22.11
N ASN A 657 -30.80 6.25 22.76
CA ASN A 657 -31.99 6.87 22.19
C ASN A 657 -31.58 8.15 21.44
N LEU A 658 -31.19 8.01 20.17
CA LEU A 658 -30.79 9.14 19.34
C LEU A 658 -32.00 9.74 18.60
N LYS A 659 -32.02 11.07 18.50
CA LYS A 659 -33.02 11.86 17.79
C LYS A 659 -32.42 12.53 16.54
N PRO A 660 -33.26 12.88 15.56
CA PRO A 660 -32.84 13.72 14.46
C PRO A 660 -32.24 15.04 14.96
N ILE A 661 -31.16 15.47 14.33
CA ILE A 661 -30.52 16.77 14.57
C ILE A 661 -30.96 17.78 13.49
N THR A 662 -30.60 19.05 13.67
CA THR A 662 -30.94 20.12 12.71
C THR A 662 -30.35 19.87 11.32
N ALA A 663 -29.12 19.34 11.26
CA ALA A 663 -28.45 19.03 10.00
C ALA A 663 -29.02 17.76 9.37
N THR A 664 -29.39 17.83 8.09
CA THR A 664 -29.88 16.68 7.32
C THR A 664 -28.79 16.02 6.47
N ARG A 665 -27.63 16.69 6.33
CA ARG A 665 -26.48 16.20 5.55
C ARG A 665 -25.17 16.47 6.29
N ALA A 666 -24.27 15.49 6.29
CA ALA A 666 -22.91 15.61 6.80
C ALA A 666 -21.85 15.15 5.78
N LEU A 667 -20.77 15.91 5.66
CA LEU A 667 -19.56 15.48 4.95
C LEU A 667 -18.48 15.08 5.96
N VAL A 668 -17.87 13.92 5.75
CA VAL A 668 -16.91 13.35 6.71
C VAL A 668 -15.52 13.26 6.10
N HIS A 669 -14.54 13.87 6.76
CA HIS A 669 -13.14 13.66 6.47
C HIS A 669 -12.55 12.62 7.43
N GLY A 670 -12.27 11.42 6.89
CA GLY A 670 -11.54 10.38 7.61
C GLY A 670 -10.09 10.75 7.89
N HIS A 671 -9.65 10.61 9.14
CA HIS A 671 -8.26 10.85 9.53
C HIS A 671 -7.31 9.88 8.79
N CYS A 672 -6.10 10.33 8.46
CA CYS A 672 -5.15 9.49 7.71
C CYS A 672 -4.77 8.19 8.43
N HIS A 673 -4.73 8.20 9.77
CA HIS A 673 -4.55 6.98 10.55
C HIS A 673 -5.81 6.09 10.54
N GLN A 674 -7.03 6.62 10.56
CA GLN A 674 -8.24 5.78 10.43
C GLN A 674 -8.24 5.02 9.10
N LYS A 675 -7.89 5.71 8.01
CA LYS A 675 -7.72 5.12 6.68
C LYS A 675 -6.62 4.05 6.66
N ALA A 676 -5.45 4.33 7.27
CA ALA A 676 -4.34 3.38 7.31
C ALA A 676 -4.63 2.13 8.15
N PHE A 677 -5.43 2.24 9.19
CA PHE A 677 -5.81 1.14 10.10
C PHE A 677 -7.17 0.51 9.78
N ALA A 678 -7.80 0.90 8.66
CA ALA A 678 -9.08 0.39 8.19
C ALA A 678 -10.22 0.53 9.23
N THR A 679 -10.34 1.71 9.84
CA THR A 679 -11.38 2.02 10.83
C THR A 679 -12.46 2.98 10.29
N MET A 680 -12.48 3.21 8.97
CA MET A 680 -13.46 4.08 8.31
C MET A 680 -14.88 3.49 8.33
N ASP A 681 -15.02 2.18 8.13
CA ASP A 681 -16.34 1.52 8.15
C ASP A 681 -17.04 1.70 9.51
N ALA A 682 -16.27 1.67 10.61
CA ALA A 682 -16.82 1.94 11.93
C ALA A 682 -17.27 3.40 12.11
N LEU A 683 -16.55 4.35 11.50
CA LEU A 683 -16.95 5.74 11.47
C LEU A 683 -18.27 5.90 10.71
N GLU A 684 -18.41 5.30 9.53
CA GLU A 684 -19.63 5.32 8.72
C GLU A 684 -20.82 4.72 9.48
N LYS A 685 -20.66 3.51 10.03
CA LYS A 685 -21.69 2.87 10.86
C LYS A 685 -22.12 3.72 12.05
N THR A 686 -21.19 4.42 12.70
CA THR A 686 -21.51 5.29 13.84
C THR A 686 -22.26 6.54 13.39
N MET A 687 -21.91 7.10 12.22
CA MET A 687 -22.64 8.23 11.64
C MET A 687 -24.09 7.85 11.30
N ASP A 688 -24.31 6.62 10.81
CA ASP A 688 -25.64 6.09 10.46
C ASP A 688 -26.56 5.87 11.68
N LEU A 689 -26.02 5.94 12.90
CA LEU A 689 -26.83 5.91 14.12
C LEU A 689 -27.72 7.16 14.27
N VAL A 690 -27.34 8.29 13.66
CA VAL A 690 -28.09 9.56 13.79
C VAL A 690 -29.30 9.56 12.84
N PRO A 691 -30.55 9.53 13.36
CA PRO A 691 -31.71 9.39 12.50
C PRO A 691 -31.89 10.57 11.54
N GLY A 692 -32.08 10.27 10.26
CA GLY A 692 -32.34 11.29 9.23
C GLY A 692 -31.12 12.08 8.75
N LEU A 693 -29.91 11.76 9.22
CA LEU A 693 -28.67 12.36 8.74
C LEU A 693 -28.13 11.59 7.54
N LYS A 694 -28.03 12.23 6.38
CA LYS A 694 -27.35 11.66 5.21
C LYS A 694 -25.85 11.93 5.28
N THR A 695 -25.05 10.87 5.33
CA THR A 695 -23.59 10.96 5.43
C THR A 695 -22.91 10.73 4.07
N GLU A 696 -21.92 11.56 3.74
CA GLU A 696 -21.06 11.40 2.56
C GLU A 696 -19.58 11.50 2.97
N ILE A 697 -18.79 10.48 2.62
CA ILE A 697 -17.34 10.50 2.88
C ILE A 697 -16.62 11.35 1.83
N ILE A 698 -15.77 12.27 2.28
CA ILE A 698 -14.89 13.04 1.41
C ILE A 698 -13.74 12.14 0.96
N SER A 699 -13.73 11.76 -0.33
CA SER A 699 -12.60 11.08 -0.97
C SER A 699 -11.37 11.98 -0.96
N SER A 700 -10.49 11.78 0.02
CA SER A 700 -9.37 12.68 0.31
C SER A 700 -8.20 11.93 0.94
N GLY A 701 -6.99 12.43 0.71
CA GLY A 701 -5.78 11.92 1.37
C GLY A 701 -5.60 12.40 2.81
N CYS A 702 -4.38 12.80 3.16
CA CYS A 702 -4.06 13.46 4.42
C CYS A 702 -4.51 14.93 4.38
N CYS A 703 -4.97 15.49 5.51
CA CYS A 703 -5.27 16.92 5.64
C CYS A 703 -4.02 17.83 5.50
N GLY A 704 -2.80 17.28 5.48
CA GLY A 704 -1.57 18.05 5.36
C GLY A 704 -1.03 18.61 6.68
N MET A 705 -1.75 18.48 7.81
CA MET A 705 -1.27 18.97 9.10
C MET A 705 -0.42 17.98 9.88
N ALA A 706 -0.81 16.70 9.87
CA ALA A 706 -0.09 15.60 10.52
C ALA A 706 0.51 15.95 11.90
N GLY A 707 -0.36 16.35 12.82
CA GLY A 707 0.07 16.88 14.11
C GLY A 707 0.67 18.26 13.95
N ALA A 708 1.97 18.40 14.20
CA ALA A 708 2.66 19.68 14.22
C ALA A 708 3.20 20.16 12.86
N PHE A 709 3.27 19.26 11.86
CA PHE A 709 3.97 19.51 10.59
C PHE A 709 3.51 20.79 9.90
N GLY A 710 2.20 21.02 9.78
CA GLY A 710 1.67 22.21 9.11
C GLY A 710 1.74 23.52 9.92
N TYR A 711 2.12 23.47 11.21
CA TYR A 711 2.37 24.67 12.01
C TYR A 711 3.82 25.17 11.87
N GLU A 712 4.73 24.36 11.35
CA GLU A 712 6.10 24.81 11.08
C GLU A 712 6.12 25.75 9.87
N ALA A 713 6.79 26.90 10.00
CA ALA A 713 6.83 27.92 8.95
C ALA A 713 7.31 27.38 7.59
N ASP A 714 8.37 26.57 7.60
CA ASP A 714 8.95 25.93 6.41
C ASP A 714 7.99 24.99 5.66
N ASN A 715 7.02 24.42 6.38
CA ASN A 715 6.14 23.39 5.84
C ASN A 715 4.74 23.92 5.50
N TYR A 716 4.42 25.18 5.85
CA TYR A 716 3.08 25.73 5.71
C TYR A 716 2.54 25.61 4.28
N ASP A 717 3.31 26.04 3.28
CA ASP A 717 2.83 26.06 1.90
C ASP A 717 2.61 24.62 1.36
N VAL A 718 3.49 23.67 1.70
CA VAL A 718 3.31 22.25 1.34
C VAL A 718 2.12 21.64 2.06
N SER A 719 1.90 21.98 3.33
CA SER A 719 0.74 21.55 4.12
C SER A 719 -0.57 22.01 3.46
N MET A 720 -0.64 23.27 3.02
CA MET A 720 -1.78 23.80 2.28
C MET A 720 -1.97 23.09 0.94
N THR A 721 -0.91 22.85 0.17
CA THR A 721 -0.99 22.10 -1.11
C THR A 721 -1.54 20.69 -0.92
N MET A 722 -1.11 19.98 0.13
CA MET A 722 -1.66 18.64 0.45
C MET A 722 -3.16 18.69 0.71
N ALA A 723 -3.64 19.67 1.49
CA ALA A 723 -5.06 19.83 1.78
C ALA A 723 -5.86 20.28 0.55
N GLN A 724 -5.25 21.09 -0.32
CA GLN A 724 -5.89 21.64 -1.51
C GLN A 724 -6.05 20.61 -2.64
N ALA A 725 -5.37 19.46 -2.54
CA ALA A 725 -5.49 18.38 -3.52
C ALA A 725 -6.91 17.80 -3.59
N ASP A 726 -7.55 17.54 -2.44
CA ASP A 726 -8.90 16.95 -2.39
C ASP A 726 -9.78 17.57 -1.29
N LEU A 727 -9.23 17.77 -0.08
CA LEU A 727 -10.02 18.07 1.13
C LEU A 727 -10.65 19.47 1.10
N LEU A 728 -9.83 20.52 0.94
CA LEU A 728 -10.33 21.90 1.00
C LEU A 728 -11.32 22.23 -0.12
N PRO A 729 -11.13 21.80 -1.39
CA PRO A 729 -12.16 21.93 -2.42
C PRO A 729 -13.50 21.33 -1.98
N ALA A 730 -13.51 20.07 -1.54
CA ALA A 730 -14.74 19.37 -1.15
C ALA A 730 -15.45 20.05 0.04
N VAL A 731 -14.69 20.61 0.98
CA VAL A 731 -15.26 21.34 2.12
C VAL A 731 -15.83 22.71 1.71
N ARG A 732 -15.19 23.42 0.78
CA ARG A 732 -15.73 24.70 0.28
C ARG A 732 -17.02 24.48 -0.52
N ASP A 733 -17.09 23.38 -1.24
CA ASP A 733 -18.25 22.98 -2.07
C ASP A 733 -19.36 22.29 -1.25
N SER A 734 -19.22 22.22 0.08
CA SER A 734 -20.16 21.47 0.95
C SER A 734 -21.52 22.13 1.12
N GLY A 735 -21.66 23.42 0.80
CA GLY A 735 -22.86 24.20 1.09
C GLY A 735 -23.08 24.35 2.60
N ASP A 736 -24.26 23.96 3.06
CA ASP A 736 -24.72 23.94 4.45
C ASP A 736 -24.49 22.60 5.18
N ALA A 737 -23.89 21.62 4.50
CA ALA A 737 -23.59 20.33 5.11
C ALA A 737 -22.66 20.48 6.34
N LEU A 738 -22.98 19.74 7.39
CA LEU A 738 -22.15 19.65 8.59
C LEU A 738 -20.83 18.95 8.25
N ILE A 739 -19.69 19.51 8.67
CA ILE A 739 -18.39 18.89 8.44
C ILE A 739 -17.96 18.11 9.68
N VAL A 740 -17.58 16.85 9.51
CA VAL A 740 -17.11 15.98 10.60
C VAL A 740 -15.67 15.55 10.33
N ALA A 741 -14.80 15.68 11.34
CA ALA A 741 -13.42 15.20 11.28
C ALA A 741 -12.93 14.80 12.68
N GLY A 742 -12.38 13.59 12.82
CA GLY A 742 -11.94 13.04 14.11
C GLY A 742 -10.64 13.65 14.67
N GLY A 743 -9.70 14.05 13.82
CA GLY A 743 -8.41 14.60 14.27
C GLY A 743 -8.41 16.10 14.54
N THR A 744 -7.80 16.51 15.65
CA THR A 744 -7.61 17.93 16.07
C THR A 744 -6.97 18.75 14.96
N SER A 745 -5.88 18.23 14.41
CA SER A 745 -5.13 18.91 13.35
C SER A 745 -5.90 18.97 12.03
N CYS A 746 -6.80 18.02 11.76
CA CYS A 746 -7.66 18.05 10.58
C CYS A 746 -8.72 19.15 10.69
N ARG A 747 -9.36 19.30 11.87
CA ARG A 747 -10.32 20.37 12.14
C ARG A 747 -9.68 21.76 12.00
N HIS A 748 -8.47 21.94 12.53
CA HIS A 748 -7.73 23.20 12.34
C HIS A 748 -7.39 23.47 10.87
N GLN A 749 -6.97 22.47 10.09
CA GLN A 749 -6.74 22.66 8.67
C GLN A 749 -8.00 23.14 7.93
N ILE A 750 -9.15 22.52 8.24
CA ILE A 750 -10.43 22.87 7.63
C ILE A 750 -10.82 24.31 7.99
N LYS A 751 -10.65 24.69 9.26
CA LYS A 751 -10.91 26.06 9.72
C LYS A 751 -10.01 27.06 9.04
N ASP A 752 -8.69 26.88 9.09
CA ASP A 752 -7.74 27.85 8.52
C ASP A 752 -7.79 27.89 6.98
N GLY A 753 -8.06 26.75 6.33
CA GLY A 753 -7.98 26.61 4.89
C GLY A 753 -9.30 26.83 4.15
N ALA A 754 -10.46 26.65 4.79
CA ALA A 754 -11.77 26.78 4.16
C ALA A 754 -12.76 27.67 4.93
N ASP A 755 -12.36 28.22 6.09
CA ASP A 755 -13.22 29.03 6.96
C ASP A 755 -14.54 28.34 7.32
N LYS A 756 -14.47 27.00 7.52
CA LYS A 756 -15.59 26.16 7.94
C LYS A 756 -15.25 25.52 9.28
N GLN A 757 -16.25 25.38 10.15
CA GLN A 757 -16.10 24.62 11.39
C GLN A 757 -16.36 23.15 11.11
N ALA A 758 -15.44 22.29 11.56
CA ALA A 758 -15.62 20.84 11.57
C ALA A 758 -15.78 20.37 13.01
N VAL A 759 -16.72 19.45 13.25
CA VAL A 759 -17.01 18.91 14.58
C VAL A 759 -16.44 17.50 14.75
N HIS A 760 -16.15 17.13 16.00
CA HIS A 760 -15.79 15.75 16.34
C HIS A 760 -17.05 14.87 16.37
N ILE A 761 -16.92 13.58 16.04
CA ILE A 761 -18.08 12.66 16.02
C ILE A 761 -18.74 12.51 17.41
N ALA A 762 -17.96 12.51 18.49
CA ALA A 762 -18.53 12.50 19.85
C ALA A 762 -19.50 13.66 20.10
N ARG A 763 -19.18 14.88 19.61
CA ARG A 763 -20.07 16.05 19.69
C ARG A 763 -21.33 15.84 18.87
N LEU A 764 -21.19 15.29 17.66
CA LEU A 764 -22.31 14.94 16.79
C LEU A 764 -23.29 14.00 17.50
N ILE A 765 -22.80 12.88 18.02
CA ILE A 765 -23.65 11.89 18.70
C ILE A 765 -24.26 12.48 19.97
N GLU A 766 -23.51 13.26 20.75
CA GLU A 766 -24.04 13.98 21.92
C GLU A 766 -25.23 14.88 21.55
N SER A 767 -25.17 15.61 20.44
CA SER A 767 -26.27 16.48 20.03
C SER A 767 -27.56 15.75 19.65
N ALA A 768 -27.44 14.48 19.27
CA ALA A 768 -28.58 13.63 18.97
C ALA A 768 -29.21 13.02 20.24
N LEU A 769 -28.62 13.19 21.43
CA LEU A 769 -29.23 12.76 22.70
C LEU A 769 -30.40 13.67 23.11
N ASP A 770 -31.25 13.17 24.01
CA ASP A 770 -32.34 13.96 24.61
C ASP A 770 -31.84 15.25 25.28
N GLY A 771 -32.20 16.41 24.72
CA GLY A 771 -31.77 17.73 25.21
C GLY A 771 -30.42 18.21 24.65
N GLY A 772 -29.82 17.47 23.73
CA GLY A 772 -28.64 17.89 22.97
C GLY A 772 -28.97 18.94 21.90
N GLY A 773 -27.98 19.72 21.50
CA GLY A 773 -28.09 20.67 20.39
C GLY A 773 -26.71 20.92 19.76
N LEU A 774 -26.66 20.90 18.43
CA LEU A 774 -25.50 21.28 17.61
C LEU A 774 -25.91 22.28 16.53
#